data_AF-A0A8K0XNU5-F1
#
_entry.id   AF-A0A8K0XNU5-F1
#
_cell.length_a   1.000
_cell.length_b   1.000
_cell.length_c   1.000
_cell.angle_alpha   90.00
_cell.angle_beta   90.00
_cell.angle_gamma   90.00
#
_symmetry.space_group_name_H-M   'P 1'
#
loop_
_entity.id
_entity.type
_entity.pdbx_description
1 polymer ?
#
loop_
_entity_poly.entity_id
_entity_poly.type
_entity_poly.pdbx_seq_one_letter_code
_entity_poly.pdbx_strand_id
1 'polypeptide(L)'
;MHLWHCFPLPLLALVPLSLAAQVPFIHRNISTTSTNLVDALSADPDYTSLLALLQRAKLIPTLNKLNGSTLFAPTNDAIERHKERNSLWAAALLADDSAPLRDNVQEALRQELFYHLLNYTIPGPPGGQTPDVLFTLHYPRKSTSGPPSHEPPPYPPWLPVPGGTLGGEPQRLRIATRNGKSYTGVDSSGNGGAEIVKSPIETSNGLLLGLGDVLEVPPDLATIIQRHPQLTYLSKILNEETTRFLNGTPELTLFLPVDSAWQGLPHYERLYLESNLGSDDLTRIVNMHAVHRKSVKYSESFTAGLNVTTVDGPTLEISVTPDNKTMVSTAELVESDIYASNGVLHTVSSLLIPEGALKVTPEKYLILYDCSQFVRLLHSVNLTSLINDTETHWTILAPQDDVMAILDNGSLPESGTDELKKMLQYHFIPGKQTQKKLKDGMLSETALEEPGLDGGRQVLGVEVTESRKKGEDKSVRFGGASTIGEPLEIDNTLIYFVSRPLTPPEDVLTTALPSLDLSVFLAAVFATNLADTLKLTPRTTPLIPQNPAFKRLGMLVSSHLLAASSKPDLEKVIQHHVLNSVVYAQEWRNGSQRTFSTLEGSDVHLERNANDNGTLLLSASGGWADMHAQLHIKNALTQTGVIHEVSDVLIPRSVNLTVGKLVRAAKGSTMATMVVKAGLDWVLNGTAPPEGSQWADQGLGEAGWTLLCPSDDAFKNIKLTELYADEERLRDIVTQHLVPLQTPKEDIPKNVFDNVLNNRPLILDDEATYTTLLSSSSLYGDVVFRVESDGKTVVGIKGARGDNGKRDWAHVVAWGRSTTGGGTGGVIEIDRLLIPYSPSWWNAYGAPIGVGVVGVGMIGLFFYAVRLVWRRDTTEATYEPSDASSSDEATAPTTNSSSTADSVKSFVAGGVGGIAAVLVGHPFDLTKTRLQTAAPGTYTGAIHVVKTTLARDGATGLYRGVVPPLLGVTPIFAVSFWAYDMSKLLIYKVTPNRTSQQFSVAEYAAAGFLSAIPTTLVTAPVERAKVLLQVQGQGQGGTQYKGVIDVVRHLYKEGGVRSVFRGSFATVMRDGPGSAAYFAAYEVTKKFLTPAGGSPSDLNLGAVILAGGTAGVAMWSIAIPPDVLKSRIQSAPTGTYSGFLDCARKTIAADGVTALWRGLGPAMARAFPANAATFLGVELAKQTMNKYF
;
A
#
# COMPACT_ATOMS: atom_id res chain seq x y z
N MET A 1 64.10 -31.26 6.43
CA MET A 1 65.09 -32.36 6.40
C MET A 1 64.40 -33.52 5.70
N HIS A 2 64.50 -33.69 4.37
CA HIS A 2 65.64 -34.28 3.64
C HIS A 2 66.14 -35.54 4.38
N LEU A 3 66.23 -36.75 3.81
CA LEU A 3 66.41 -37.22 2.43
C LEU A 3 66.69 -38.76 2.61
N TRP A 4 66.03 -39.74 1.98
CA TRP A 4 66.33 -40.42 0.68
C TRP A 4 65.40 -41.66 0.57
N HIS A 5 64.58 -41.85 -0.47
CA HIS A 5 64.86 -42.42 -1.82
C HIS A 5 65.28 -43.91 -1.79
N CYS A 6 64.82 -44.85 -2.62
CA CYS A 6 63.92 -44.91 -3.78
C CYS A 6 63.62 -46.40 -4.13
N PHE A 7 62.47 -46.62 -4.80
CA PHE A 7 62.01 -47.63 -5.81
C PHE A 7 63.02 -48.62 -6.46
N PRO A 8 62.63 -49.72 -7.18
CA PRO A 8 61.40 -49.97 -7.98
C PRO A 8 60.73 -51.38 -7.84
N LEU A 9 59.40 -51.55 -8.06
CA LEU A 9 58.65 -51.97 -9.30
C LEU A 9 58.85 -53.46 -9.76
N PRO A 10 57.87 -54.10 -10.43
CA PRO A 10 57.17 -55.34 -10.04
C PRO A 10 57.34 -56.48 -11.07
N LEU A 11 56.67 -57.63 -10.92
CA LEU A 11 55.95 -58.34 -12.01
C LEU A 11 55.38 -59.71 -11.57
N LEU A 12 54.07 -59.88 -11.84
CA LEU A 12 53.45 -61.01 -12.57
C LEU A 12 53.68 -62.49 -12.17
N ALA A 13 52.53 -63.15 -11.90
CA ALA A 13 52.01 -64.31 -12.63
C ALA A 13 51.98 -65.71 -11.96
N LEU A 14 50.74 -66.26 -11.96
CA LEU A 14 50.34 -67.63 -12.31
C LEU A 14 50.46 -68.79 -11.28
N VAL A 15 49.27 -69.19 -10.83
CA VAL A 15 48.73 -70.55 -10.51
C VAL A 15 49.05 -71.58 -11.63
N PRO A 16 48.86 -72.93 -11.52
CA PRO A 16 48.62 -73.91 -10.42
C PRO A 16 49.64 -75.09 -10.39
N LEU A 17 49.53 -76.06 -9.45
CA LEU A 17 49.30 -77.51 -9.70
C LEU A 17 49.73 -78.45 -8.53
N SER A 18 48.71 -79.17 -8.05
CA SER A 18 48.62 -80.62 -7.77
C SER A 18 49.56 -81.37 -6.80
N LEU A 19 48.88 -82.03 -5.85
CA LEU A 19 49.00 -83.43 -5.39
C LEU A 19 50.39 -83.98 -5.00
N ALA A 20 50.51 -84.52 -3.79
CA ALA A 20 50.15 -85.92 -3.49
C ALA A 20 50.51 -86.29 -2.04
N ALA A 21 49.78 -87.29 -1.55
CA ALA A 21 49.72 -87.81 -0.19
C ALA A 21 51.00 -88.50 0.33
N GLN A 22 51.18 -88.45 1.65
CA GLN A 22 51.71 -89.58 2.43
C GLN A 22 50.94 -89.70 3.77
N VAL A 23 50.21 -90.81 3.91
CA VAL A 23 49.74 -91.44 5.16
C VAL A 23 50.91 -92.34 5.61
N PRO A 24 51.30 -92.50 6.90
CA PRO A 24 50.54 -93.41 7.78
C PRO A 24 50.71 -93.39 9.33
N PHE A 25 49.82 -94.18 9.92
CA PHE A 25 49.86 -94.94 11.18
C PHE A 25 49.29 -94.36 12.50
N ILE A 26 48.15 -94.97 12.82
CA ILE A 26 47.40 -95.00 14.07
C ILE A 26 48.20 -95.76 15.15
N HIS A 27 48.31 -95.16 16.34
CA HIS A 27 48.41 -95.89 17.61
C HIS A 27 47.29 -95.43 18.54
N ARG A 28 46.28 -96.31 18.71
CA ARG A 28 45.28 -96.22 19.79
C ARG A 28 45.97 -96.66 21.09
N ASN A 29 46.12 -95.74 22.03
CA ASN A 29 46.25 -96.12 23.44
C ASN A 29 44.88 -95.95 24.10
N ILE A 30 44.31 -97.08 24.52
CA ILE A 30 43.18 -97.15 25.43
C ILE A 30 43.75 -96.95 26.85
N SER A 31 43.30 -95.93 27.56
CA SER A 31 43.52 -95.79 29.00
C SER A 31 42.16 -95.68 29.70
N THR A 32 41.92 -96.60 30.62
CA THR A 32 40.76 -96.68 31.50
C THR A 32 40.66 -95.47 32.43
N THR A 33 39.44 -94.95 32.54
CA THR A 33 39.00 -93.68 33.11
C THR A 33 38.61 -93.81 34.60
N SER A 34 39.11 -92.90 35.44
CA SER A 34 38.48 -92.57 36.73
C SER A 34 38.60 -91.08 37.08
N THR A 35 38.67 -90.22 36.06
CA THR A 35 38.71 -88.77 36.22
C THR A 35 37.32 -88.21 35.92
N ASN A 36 36.77 -87.39 36.82
CA ASN A 36 35.56 -86.62 36.55
C ASN A 36 35.92 -85.40 35.65
N LEU A 37 34.92 -84.65 35.16
CA LEU A 37 35.12 -83.46 34.31
C LEU A 37 36.02 -82.40 34.95
N VAL A 38 35.92 -82.18 36.26
CA VAL A 38 36.74 -81.20 37.00
C VAL A 38 38.19 -81.69 37.09
N ASP A 39 38.40 -82.98 37.32
CA ASP A 39 39.72 -83.60 37.33
C ASP A 39 40.37 -83.49 35.95
N ALA A 40 39.61 -83.74 34.88
CA ALA A 40 40.07 -83.62 33.50
C ALA A 40 40.45 -82.17 33.11
N LEU A 41 39.70 -81.18 33.59
CA LEU A 41 40.06 -79.76 33.43
C LEU A 41 41.32 -79.39 34.23
N SER A 42 41.45 -79.90 35.45
CA SER A 42 42.61 -79.60 36.31
C SER A 42 43.91 -80.28 35.85
N ALA A 43 43.80 -81.38 35.12
CA ALA A 43 44.94 -82.16 34.61
C ALA A 43 45.61 -81.52 33.38
N ASP A 44 44.92 -80.62 32.67
CA ASP A 44 45.41 -79.98 31.45
C ASP A 44 45.70 -78.49 31.71
N PRO A 45 46.95 -78.03 31.50
CA PRO A 45 47.35 -76.65 31.80
C PRO A 45 46.60 -75.60 30.95
N ASP A 46 46.01 -75.98 29.82
CA ASP A 46 45.31 -75.04 28.93
C ASP A 46 43.90 -74.67 29.41
N TYR A 47 43.42 -75.20 30.54
CA TYR A 47 42.09 -74.89 31.09
C TYR A 47 42.12 -74.20 32.47
N THR A 48 43.28 -73.73 32.93
CA THR A 48 43.42 -73.04 34.23
C THR A 48 42.52 -71.81 34.34
N SER A 49 42.40 -71.01 33.28
CA SER A 49 41.55 -69.82 33.27
C SER A 49 40.06 -70.18 33.31
N LEU A 50 39.65 -71.25 32.61
CA LEU A 50 38.29 -71.75 32.65
C LEU A 50 37.92 -72.30 34.03
N LEU A 51 38.84 -73.03 34.66
CA LEU A 51 38.65 -73.57 36.00
C LEU A 51 38.46 -72.44 37.04
N ALA A 52 39.24 -71.37 36.94
CA ALA A 52 39.09 -70.18 37.78
C ALA A 52 37.71 -69.51 37.60
N LEU A 53 37.22 -69.41 36.35
CA LEU A 53 35.88 -68.87 36.06
C LEU A 53 34.77 -69.77 36.63
N LEU A 54 34.87 -71.09 36.47
CA LEU A 54 33.91 -72.06 37.01
C LEU A 54 33.86 -72.04 38.54
N GLN A 55 35.01 -71.85 39.20
CA GLN A 55 35.11 -71.67 40.64
C GLN A 55 34.44 -70.37 41.10
N ARG A 56 34.74 -69.26 40.43
CA ARG A 56 34.17 -67.93 40.74
C ARG A 56 32.66 -67.86 40.46
N ALA A 57 32.19 -68.61 39.48
CA ALA A 57 30.78 -68.80 39.17
C ALA A 57 30.07 -69.81 40.12
N LYS A 58 30.79 -70.47 41.03
CA LYS A 58 30.27 -71.53 41.94
C LYS A 58 29.62 -72.71 41.19
N LEU A 59 30.12 -73.07 39.99
CA LEU A 59 29.59 -74.16 39.15
C LEU A 59 30.25 -75.52 39.36
N ILE A 60 31.35 -75.59 40.12
CA ILE A 60 32.05 -76.86 40.41
C ILE A 60 31.12 -77.92 41.02
N PRO A 61 30.23 -77.61 42.00
CA PRO A 61 29.28 -78.58 42.52
C PRO A 61 28.25 -79.04 41.48
N THR A 62 27.90 -78.18 40.51
CA THR A 62 26.98 -78.53 39.42
C THR A 62 27.64 -79.54 38.49
N LEU A 63 28.88 -79.29 38.05
CA LEU A 63 29.63 -80.19 37.18
C LEU A 63 29.78 -81.60 37.77
N ASN A 64 30.04 -81.69 39.07
CA ASN A 64 30.17 -82.98 39.76
C ASN A 64 28.84 -83.74 39.93
N LYS A 65 27.70 -83.05 39.85
CA LYS A 65 26.37 -83.66 39.96
C LYS A 65 25.75 -84.07 38.63
N LEU A 66 26.26 -83.55 37.51
CA LEU A 66 25.79 -83.92 36.18
C LEU A 66 26.27 -85.34 35.84
N ASN A 67 25.36 -86.18 35.36
CA ASN A 67 25.68 -87.53 34.89
C ASN A 67 25.53 -87.57 33.36
N GLY A 68 26.66 -87.73 32.67
CA GLY A 68 26.68 -87.81 31.21
C GLY A 68 26.50 -86.46 30.54
N SER A 69 27.22 -85.42 30.96
CA SER A 69 27.17 -84.07 30.36
C SER A 69 28.22 -83.87 29.25
N THR A 70 28.05 -82.85 28.40
CA THR A 70 29.12 -82.39 27.50
C THR A 70 29.54 -80.99 27.91
N LEU A 71 30.84 -80.76 28.11
CA LEU A 71 31.42 -79.43 28.34
C LEU A 71 32.25 -79.02 27.15
N PHE A 72 31.85 -77.93 26.50
CA PHE A 72 32.64 -77.20 25.53
C PHE A 72 33.60 -76.26 26.28
N ALA A 73 34.85 -76.67 26.44
CA ALA A 73 35.83 -75.95 27.25
C ALA A 73 36.71 -75.04 26.39
N PRO A 74 36.58 -73.70 26.48
CA PRO A 74 37.53 -72.81 25.82
C PRO A 74 38.93 -72.92 26.44
N THR A 75 39.94 -72.96 25.59
CA THR A 75 41.36 -72.94 25.97
C THR A 75 41.78 -71.60 26.56
N ASN A 76 42.88 -71.55 27.28
CA ASN A 76 43.44 -70.31 27.85
C ASN A 76 43.61 -69.21 26.79
N ASP A 77 44.15 -69.54 25.61
CA ASP A 77 44.32 -68.61 24.48
C ASP A 77 43.00 -68.06 23.94
N ALA A 78 41.93 -68.88 23.97
CA ALA A 78 40.59 -68.46 23.60
C ALA A 78 40.02 -67.47 24.63
N ILE A 79 40.20 -67.77 25.92
CA ILE A 79 39.75 -66.91 27.03
C ILE A 79 40.52 -65.58 27.04
N GLU A 80 41.81 -65.59 26.75
CA GLU A 80 42.63 -64.38 26.68
C GLU A 80 42.16 -63.44 25.56
N ARG A 81 41.89 -63.96 24.36
CA ARG A 81 41.30 -63.19 23.25
C ARG A 81 39.88 -62.71 23.52
N HIS A 82 39.10 -63.44 24.33
CA HIS A 82 37.75 -63.04 24.72
C HIS A 82 37.74 -61.96 25.80
N LYS A 83 38.71 -62.01 26.71
CA LYS A 83 38.88 -61.04 27.81
C LYS A 83 39.02 -59.60 27.32
N GLU A 84 39.66 -59.39 26.17
CA GLU A 84 39.80 -58.06 25.56
C GLU A 84 38.44 -57.48 25.09
N ARG A 85 37.47 -58.35 24.78
CA ARG A 85 36.16 -57.99 24.21
C ARG A 85 35.01 -58.03 25.23
N ASN A 86 35.13 -58.82 26.30
CA ASN A 86 34.08 -59.00 27.30
C ASN A 86 34.54 -58.58 28.71
N SER A 87 33.99 -57.48 29.22
CA SER A 87 34.31 -56.93 30.54
C SER A 87 33.91 -57.85 31.70
N LEU A 88 32.93 -58.73 31.52
CA LEU A 88 32.47 -59.67 32.55
C LEU A 88 33.54 -60.71 32.86
N TRP A 89 34.11 -61.34 31.82
CA TRP A 89 35.17 -62.34 31.96
C TRP A 89 36.48 -61.68 32.44
N ALA A 90 36.76 -60.45 31.98
CA ALA A 90 37.91 -59.69 32.45
C ALA A 90 37.82 -59.35 33.94
N ALA A 91 36.70 -58.82 34.41
CA ALA A 91 36.47 -58.54 35.82
C ALA A 91 36.51 -59.83 36.65
N ALA A 92 35.92 -60.90 36.12
CA ALA A 92 35.91 -62.20 36.77
C ALA A 92 37.28 -62.88 36.84
N LEU A 93 38.26 -62.54 35.99
CA LEU A 93 39.63 -63.08 36.09
C LEU A 93 40.59 -62.16 36.87
N LEU A 94 40.32 -60.85 36.91
CA LEU A 94 41.15 -59.86 37.60
C LEU A 94 40.81 -59.65 39.07
N ALA A 95 39.63 -60.08 39.54
CA ALA A 95 39.25 -59.92 40.94
C ALA A 95 40.25 -60.64 41.87
N ASP A 96 40.67 -59.97 42.94
CA ASP A 96 41.59 -60.51 43.94
C ASP A 96 40.85 -61.52 44.85
N ASP A 97 41.51 -62.57 45.32
CA ASP A 97 40.87 -63.64 46.11
C ASP A 97 40.30 -63.13 47.45
N SER A 98 40.71 -61.94 47.89
CA SER A 98 40.19 -61.25 49.08
C SER A 98 38.87 -60.48 48.87
N ALA A 99 38.42 -60.25 47.63
CA ALA A 99 37.21 -59.49 47.32
C ALA A 99 36.25 -60.31 46.41
N PRO A 100 35.27 -61.03 46.98
CA PRO A 100 34.39 -61.89 46.20
C PRO A 100 33.54 -61.08 45.21
N LEU A 101 33.41 -61.59 43.98
CA LEU A 101 32.49 -61.03 42.99
C LEU A 101 31.08 -60.94 43.59
N ARG A 102 30.35 -59.87 43.28
CA ARG A 102 28.96 -59.68 43.72
C ARG A 102 28.08 -60.76 43.08
N ASP A 103 27.04 -61.22 43.78
CA ASP A 103 26.29 -62.43 43.40
C ASP A 103 25.52 -62.24 42.07
N ASN A 104 25.08 -61.03 41.75
CA ASN A 104 24.45 -60.72 40.45
C ASN A 104 25.44 -60.79 39.27
N VAL A 105 26.72 -60.45 39.50
CA VAL A 105 27.80 -60.60 38.51
C VAL A 105 28.16 -62.08 38.34
N GLN A 106 28.17 -62.85 39.44
CA GLN A 106 28.34 -64.31 39.39
C GLN A 106 27.19 -65.00 38.65
N GLU A 107 25.95 -64.52 38.79
CA GLU A 107 24.80 -65.00 38.02
C GLU A 107 24.99 -64.78 36.51
N ALA A 108 25.36 -63.56 36.09
CA ALA A 108 25.61 -63.27 34.68
C ALA A 108 26.71 -64.18 34.11
N LEU A 109 27.80 -64.40 34.86
CA LEU A 109 28.88 -65.29 34.45
C LEU A 109 28.42 -66.75 34.38
N ARG A 110 27.59 -67.21 35.33
CA ARG A 110 26.98 -68.55 35.28
C ARG A 110 26.15 -68.75 34.01
N GLN A 111 25.39 -67.74 33.60
CA GLN A 111 24.55 -67.82 32.40
C GLN A 111 25.39 -68.03 31.13
N GLU A 112 26.49 -67.30 30.96
CA GLU A 112 27.41 -67.51 29.81
C GLU A 112 28.10 -68.87 29.85
N LEU A 113 28.48 -69.36 31.04
CA LEU A 113 29.09 -70.69 31.21
C LEU A 113 28.08 -71.83 30.99
N PHE A 114 26.81 -71.65 31.33
CA PHE A 114 25.76 -72.64 31.02
C PHE A 114 25.55 -72.85 29.52
N TYR A 115 25.90 -71.87 28.68
CA TYR A 115 25.82 -72.01 27.22
C TYR A 115 26.87 -72.99 26.67
N HIS A 116 27.95 -73.22 27.42
CA HIS A 116 29.00 -74.17 27.11
C HIS A 116 28.70 -75.60 27.59
N LEU A 117 27.56 -75.82 28.26
CA LEU A 117 27.23 -77.09 28.90
C LEU A 117 25.96 -77.72 28.30
N LEU A 118 26.02 -79.03 28.09
CA LEU A 118 24.88 -79.88 27.73
C LEU A 118 24.60 -80.86 28.88
N ASN A 119 23.33 -81.20 29.10
CA ASN A 119 22.93 -82.24 30.07
C ASN A 119 23.03 -83.67 29.52
N TYR A 120 23.65 -83.85 28.36
CA TYR A 120 23.81 -85.13 27.69
C TYR A 120 25.15 -85.18 26.96
N THR A 121 25.64 -86.40 26.70
CA THR A 121 26.86 -86.64 25.93
C THR A 121 26.52 -86.71 24.45
N ILE A 122 27.27 -86.00 23.61
CA ILE A 122 27.10 -86.10 22.16
C ILE A 122 27.80 -87.36 21.62
N PRO A 123 27.19 -88.10 20.67
CA PRO A 123 27.74 -89.37 20.16
C PRO A 123 28.97 -89.22 19.24
N GLY A 124 29.42 -87.98 19.01
CA GLY A 124 30.52 -87.63 18.10
C GLY A 124 30.13 -86.45 17.19
N PRO A 125 31.08 -85.80 16.50
CA PRO A 125 30.78 -84.73 15.57
C PRO A 125 29.97 -85.23 14.35
N PRO A 126 29.03 -84.42 13.81
CA PRO A 126 28.17 -84.82 12.71
C PRO A 126 28.96 -85.15 11.44
N GLY A 127 28.54 -86.21 10.74
CA GLY A 127 29.07 -86.61 9.43
C GLY A 127 28.34 -86.00 8.22
N GLY A 128 27.27 -85.23 8.45
CA GLY A 128 26.43 -84.62 7.41
C GLY A 128 26.82 -83.19 7.04
N GLN A 129 26.29 -82.69 5.92
CA GLN A 129 26.43 -81.27 5.50
C GLN A 129 25.51 -80.32 6.28
N THR A 130 24.43 -80.83 6.86
CA THR A 130 23.49 -80.05 7.69
C THR A 130 23.99 -79.96 9.14
N PRO A 131 23.99 -78.78 9.76
CA PRO A 131 24.36 -78.64 11.18
C PRO A 131 23.38 -79.39 12.10
N ASP A 132 23.92 -80.06 13.12
CA ASP A 132 23.10 -80.68 14.17
C ASP A 132 22.76 -79.65 15.25
N VAL A 133 21.52 -79.64 15.73
CA VAL A 133 21.03 -78.75 16.79
C VAL A 133 21.17 -79.41 18.15
N LEU A 134 21.79 -78.71 19.09
CA LEU A 134 22.04 -79.13 20.47
C LEU A 134 21.32 -78.20 21.45
N PHE A 135 20.89 -78.75 22.59
CA PHE A 135 20.18 -78.02 23.64
C PHE A 135 21.09 -77.78 24.85
N THR A 136 21.40 -76.51 25.10
CA THR A 136 22.31 -76.12 26.18
C THR A 136 21.63 -76.11 27.54
N LEU A 137 22.41 -75.93 28.61
CA LEU A 137 21.88 -75.66 29.95
C LEU A 137 21.57 -74.18 30.20
N HIS A 138 21.76 -73.32 29.19
CA HIS A 138 21.47 -71.90 29.30
C HIS A 138 20.00 -71.62 29.01
N TYR A 139 19.32 -71.02 29.98
CA TYR A 139 17.96 -70.51 29.82
C TYR A 139 18.02 -68.98 29.88
N PRO A 140 17.97 -68.28 28.74
CA PRO A 140 18.07 -66.82 28.69
C PRO A 140 17.04 -66.15 29.60
N ARG A 141 17.45 -65.10 30.32
CA ARG A 141 16.61 -64.37 31.27
C ARG A 141 16.92 -62.89 31.17
N LYS A 142 15.94 -62.03 31.50
CA LYS A 142 16.20 -60.60 31.66
C LYS A 142 17.24 -60.40 32.76
N SER A 143 18.32 -59.70 32.44
CA SER A 143 19.37 -59.36 33.41
C SER A 143 18.75 -58.72 34.65
N THR A 144 19.12 -59.17 35.84
CA THR A 144 18.67 -58.58 37.10
C THR A 144 19.23 -57.18 37.22
N SER A 145 18.47 -56.19 36.74
CA SER A 145 18.80 -54.76 36.68
C SER A 145 18.74 -54.06 38.05
N GLY A 146 19.26 -54.73 39.08
CA GLY A 146 19.52 -54.13 40.39
C GLY A 146 20.95 -53.61 40.50
N PRO A 147 21.22 -52.63 41.39
CA PRO A 147 22.59 -52.27 41.74
C PRO A 147 23.33 -53.52 42.24
N PRO A 148 24.64 -53.64 42.01
CA PRO A 148 25.32 -54.89 42.25
C PRO A 148 25.28 -55.28 43.74
N SER A 149 24.70 -56.44 44.05
CA SER A 149 24.30 -56.86 45.41
C SER A 149 25.00 -58.16 45.83
N HIS A 150 25.17 -58.33 47.14
CA HIS A 150 25.63 -59.57 47.78
C HIS A 150 24.46 -60.44 48.27
N GLU A 151 23.21 -60.03 48.04
CA GLU A 151 22.07 -60.87 48.35
C GLU A 151 22.01 -62.04 47.35
N PRO A 152 21.88 -63.29 47.84
CA PRO A 152 21.80 -64.45 46.97
C PRO A 152 20.50 -64.39 46.14
N PRO A 153 20.50 -64.91 44.90
CA PRO A 153 19.29 -64.97 44.10
C PRO A 153 18.19 -65.77 44.82
N PRO A 154 16.90 -65.51 44.52
CA PRO A 154 15.76 -66.14 45.18
C PRO A 154 15.66 -67.68 44.99
N TYR A 155 16.57 -68.27 44.21
CA TYR A 155 16.64 -69.69 43.89
C TYR A 155 18.09 -70.19 44.04
N PRO A 156 18.31 -71.50 44.29
CA PRO A 156 19.67 -72.03 44.41
C PRO A 156 20.51 -71.74 43.15
N PRO A 157 21.67 -71.06 43.28
CA PRO A 157 22.45 -70.55 42.14
C PRO A 157 23.09 -71.64 41.25
N TRP A 158 23.11 -72.89 41.69
CA TRP A 158 23.81 -73.98 40.99
C TRP A 158 22.92 -74.82 40.05
N LEU A 159 21.63 -74.48 39.88
CA LEU A 159 20.69 -75.21 39.01
C LEU A 159 20.20 -74.34 37.85
N PRO A 160 20.13 -74.88 36.62
CA PRO A 160 19.43 -74.22 35.53
C PRO A 160 17.93 -74.20 35.87
N VAL A 161 17.32 -73.02 35.90
CA VAL A 161 15.91 -72.88 36.25
C VAL A 161 15.11 -72.74 34.93
N PRO A 162 14.16 -73.64 34.65
CA PRO A 162 13.23 -73.49 33.54
C PRO A 162 12.35 -72.24 33.76
N GLY A 163 12.11 -71.44 32.72
CA GLY A 163 11.33 -70.19 32.82
C GLY A 163 12.09 -68.94 32.37
N GLY A 164 12.62 -68.99 31.13
CA GLY A 164 13.37 -67.91 30.49
C GLY A 164 12.58 -67.13 29.44
N THR A 165 13.25 -66.17 28.79
CA THR A 165 12.70 -65.34 27.70
C THR A 165 12.37 -66.10 26.42
N LEU A 166 12.70 -67.40 26.34
CA LEU A 166 12.36 -68.32 25.25
C LEU A 166 11.17 -69.25 25.55
N GLY A 167 10.37 -68.95 26.57
CA GLY A 167 9.15 -69.73 26.88
C GLY A 167 9.40 -71.08 27.52
N GLY A 168 10.47 -71.18 28.31
CA GLY A 168 10.84 -72.40 29.05
C GLY A 168 11.76 -73.36 28.28
N GLU A 169 12.07 -73.07 27.02
CA GLU A 169 13.06 -73.81 26.23
C GLU A 169 14.49 -73.34 26.54
N PRO A 170 15.49 -74.24 26.54
CA PRO A 170 16.89 -73.85 26.63
C PRO A 170 17.38 -73.21 25.32
N GLN A 171 18.46 -72.44 25.40
CA GLN A 171 19.08 -71.87 24.21
C GLN A 171 19.71 -72.97 23.34
N ARG A 172 19.52 -72.84 22.02
CA ARG A 172 20.02 -73.78 21.02
C ARG A 172 21.46 -73.43 20.61
N LEU A 173 22.21 -74.47 20.24
CA LEU A 173 23.59 -74.39 19.78
C LEU A 173 23.76 -75.34 18.59
N ARG A 174 24.42 -74.93 17.51
CA ARG A 174 24.66 -75.81 16.36
C ARG A 174 26.09 -76.31 16.32
N ILE A 175 26.27 -77.53 15.84
CA ILE A 175 27.58 -78.10 15.51
C ILE A 175 27.61 -78.53 14.05
N ALA A 176 28.68 -78.21 13.33
CA ALA A 176 28.88 -78.64 11.95
C ALA A 176 30.34 -79.05 11.70
N THR A 177 30.54 -79.98 10.77
CA THR A 177 31.87 -80.42 10.36
C THR A 177 32.20 -79.87 8.98
N ARG A 178 33.29 -79.09 8.88
CA ARG A 178 33.79 -78.51 7.63
C ARG A 178 35.24 -78.90 7.44
N ASN A 179 35.59 -79.45 6.28
CA ASN A 179 36.97 -79.84 5.94
C ASN A 179 37.64 -80.76 6.97
N GLY A 180 36.88 -81.68 7.58
CA GLY A 180 37.39 -82.62 8.60
C GLY A 180 37.59 -82.01 10.00
N LYS A 181 37.25 -80.73 10.19
CA LYS A 181 37.26 -80.03 11.48
C LYS A 181 35.83 -79.74 11.94
N SER A 182 35.59 -79.84 13.23
CA SER A 182 34.27 -79.59 13.82
C SER A 182 34.21 -78.20 14.44
N TYR A 183 33.12 -77.49 14.17
CA TYR A 183 32.86 -76.14 14.65
C TYR A 183 31.56 -76.12 15.44
N THR A 184 31.57 -75.46 16.58
CA THR A 184 30.43 -75.32 17.49
C THR A 184 29.99 -73.85 17.55
N GLY A 185 28.69 -73.58 17.59
CA GLY A 185 28.15 -72.22 17.49
C GLY A 185 28.06 -71.68 16.07
N VAL A 186 27.82 -72.58 15.09
CA VAL A 186 27.65 -72.21 13.68
C VAL A 186 26.24 -71.67 13.39
N ASP A 187 26.08 -70.96 12.27
CA ASP A 187 24.76 -70.55 11.76
C ASP A 187 23.98 -71.72 11.13
N SER A 188 22.79 -71.45 10.58
CA SER A 188 21.93 -72.47 9.95
C SER A 188 22.54 -73.10 8.70
N SER A 189 23.49 -72.42 8.05
CA SER A 189 24.25 -72.91 6.90
C SER A 189 25.56 -73.61 7.29
N GLY A 190 25.86 -73.69 8.60
CA GLY A 190 27.10 -74.28 9.11
C GLY A 190 28.33 -73.35 9.04
N ASN A 191 28.14 -72.05 8.77
CA ASN A 191 29.22 -71.06 8.76
C ASN A 191 29.45 -70.44 10.15
N GLY A 192 30.60 -69.79 10.35
CA GLY A 192 30.99 -69.23 11.66
C GLY A 192 31.40 -70.29 12.70
N GLY A 193 31.26 -69.98 13.99
CA GLY A 193 31.49 -70.89 15.12
C GLY A 193 32.95 -71.05 15.58
N ALA A 194 33.10 -71.61 16.79
CA ALA A 194 34.38 -71.92 17.44
C ALA A 194 34.88 -73.32 17.02
N GLU A 195 36.14 -73.42 16.60
CA GLU A 195 36.77 -74.70 16.22
C GLU A 195 37.04 -75.59 17.45
N ILE A 196 36.74 -76.88 17.34
CA ILE A 196 37.18 -77.88 18.32
C ILE A 196 38.66 -78.22 18.02
N VAL A 197 39.56 -77.73 18.86
CA VAL A 197 41.02 -77.78 18.63
C VAL A 197 41.71 -78.93 19.35
N LYS A 198 41.07 -79.53 20.36
CA LYS A 198 41.60 -80.67 21.12
C LYS A 198 40.80 -81.93 20.86
N SER A 199 41.45 -83.08 20.98
CA SER A 199 40.78 -84.38 20.91
C SER A 199 39.75 -84.51 22.05
N PRO A 200 38.56 -85.06 21.79
CA PRO A 200 37.55 -85.29 22.83
C PRO A 200 38.08 -86.16 23.97
N ILE A 201 37.82 -85.77 25.22
CA ILE A 201 38.21 -86.52 26.42
C ILE A 201 36.95 -87.07 27.09
N GLU A 202 36.83 -88.39 27.14
CA GLU A 202 35.76 -89.07 27.88
C GLU A 202 36.10 -89.14 29.37
N THR A 203 35.17 -88.73 30.22
CA THR A 203 35.30 -88.69 31.69
C THR A 203 34.20 -89.54 32.34
N SER A 204 34.31 -89.83 33.64
CA SER A 204 33.33 -90.68 34.34
C SER A 204 31.91 -90.08 34.39
N ASN A 205 31.79 -88.76 34.25
CA ASN A 205 30.53 -88.03 34.32
C ASN A 205 30.22 -87.18 33.08
N GLY A 206 30.99 -87.30 31.99
CA GLY A 206 30.73 -86.56 30.75
C GLY A 206 31.82 -86.58 29.67
N LEU A 207 31.68 -85.72 28.67
CA LEU A 207 32.60 -85.51 27.55
C LEU A 207 33.16 -84.09 27.60
N LEU A 208 34.47 -83.94 27.47
CA LEU A 208 35.16 -82.65 27.41
C LEU A 208 35.66 -82.38 25.98
N LEU A 209 35.27 -81.23 25.43
CA LEU A 209 35.62 -80.79 24.08
C LEU A 209 36.35 -79.45 24.15
N GLY A 210 37.64 -79.43 23.80
CA GLY A 210 38.45 -78.21 23.86
C GLY A 210 38.20 -77.29 22.66
N LEU A 211 37.79 -76.05 22.93
CA LEU A 211 37.51 -75.03 21.93
C LEU A 211 38.67 -74.05 21.75
N GLY A 212 38.89 -73.68 20.50
CA GLY A 212 39.81 -72.62 20.09
C GLY A 212 39.21 -71.21 20.17
N ASP A 213 37.95 -71.06 20.57
CA ASP A 213 37.30 -69.77 20.86
C ASP A 213 36.22 -69.94 21.95
N VAL A 214 35.69 -68.85 22.49
CA VAL A 214 34.59 -68.86 23.47
C VAL A 214 33.24 -68.84 22.75
N LEU A 215 32.26 -69.65 23.20
CA LEU A 215 30.90 -69.60 22.66
C LEU A 215 30.17 -68.36 23.20
N GLU A 216 29.85 -67.43 22.31
CA GLU A 216 29.09 -66.23 22.66
C GLU A 216 27.59 -66.55 22.74
N VAL A 217 26.95 -66.12 23.85
CA VAL A 217 25.50 -66.24 23.99
C VAL A 217 24.82 -65.34 22.95
N PRO A 218 23.81 -65.84 22.21
CA PRO A 218 23.10 -65.02 21.24
C PRO A 218 22.47 -63.77 21.90
N PRO A 219 22.66 -62.56 21.34
CA PRO A 219 22.14 -61.33 21.92
C PRO A 219 20.61 -61.21 21.72
N ASP A 220 19.99 -60.13 22.20
CA ASP A 220 18.57 -59.86 21.97
C ASP A 220 18.26 -59.57 20.48
N LEU A 221 16.99 -59.70 20.10
CA LEU A 221 16.54 -59.55 18.71
C LEU A 221 16.86 -58.16 18.13
N ALA A 222 16.78 -57.08 18.91
CA ALA A 222 17.10 -55.74 18.40
C ALA A 222 18.59 -55.63 18.05
N THR A 223 19.47 -56.14 18.92
CA THR A 223 20.91 -56.21 18.67
C THR A 223 21.25 -57.06 17.44
N ILE A 224 20.53 -58.17 17.22
CA ILE A 224 20.71 -59.00 16.01
C ILE A 224 20.33 -58.22 14.76
N ILE A 225 19.16 -57.55 14.75
CA ILE A 225 18.69 -56.78 13.59
C ILE A 225 19.68 -55.66 13.22
N GLN A 226 20.25 -54.98 14.21
CA GLN A 226 21.24 -53.91 13.98
C GLN A 226 22.56 -54.43 13.39
N ARG A 227 22.94 -55.68 13.66
CA ARG A 227 24.20 -56.28 13.19
C ARG A 227 24.03 -57.09 11.89
N HIS A 228 22.80 -57.44 11.52
CA HIS A 228 22.54 -58.36 10.43
C HIS A 228 22.76 -57.70 9.05
N PRO A 229 23.56 -58.29 8.15
CA PRO A 229 23.93 -57.67 6.88
C PRO A 229 22.78 -57.53 5.87
N GLN A 230 21.69 -58.29 6.04
CA GLN A 230 20.52 -58.26 5.14
C GLN A 230 19.36 -57.38 5.66
N LEU A 231 19.49 -56.77 6.85
CA LEU A 231 18.43 -55.97 7.49
C LEU A 231 18.88 -54.52 7.70
N THR A 232 19.80 -54.04 6.87
CA THR A 232 20.43 -52.72 7.04
C THR A 232 19.43 -51.58 6.86
N TYR A 233 18.46 -51.71 5.95
CA TYR A 233 17.42 -50.71 5.75
C TYR A 233 16.49 -50.64 6.96
N LEU A 234 15.94 -51.78 7.40
CA LEU A 234 15.08 -51.85 8.57
C LEU A 234 15.78 -51.28 9.80
N SER A 235 17.05 -51.64 10.02
CA SER A 235 17.83 -51.13 11.16
C SER A 235 17.94 -49.61 11.22
N LYS A 236 17.89 -48.90 10.07
CA LYS A 236 17.97 -47.44 10.00
C LYS A 236 16.65 -46.75 10.35
N ILE A 237 15.52 -47.41 10.06
CA ILE A 237 14.19 -46.83 10.24
C ILE A 237 13.52 -47.28 11.54
N LEU A 238 14.10 -48.20 12.30
CA LEU A 238 13.55 -48.64 13.58
C LEU A 238 13.46 -47.48 14.58
N ASN A 239 12.25 -47.26 15.09
CA ASN A 239 11.97 -46.23 16.09
C ASN A 239 12.25 -46.76 17.51
N GLU A 240 12.41 -45.85 18.47
CA GLU A 240 12.71 -46.21 19.87
C GLU A 240 11.63 -47.11 20.49
N GLU A 241 10.36 -46.90 20.13
CA GLU A 241 9.24 -47.74 20.56
C GLU A 241 9.35 -49.17 20.02
N THR A 242 9.57 -49.34 18.72
CA THR A 242 9.77 -50.66 18.11
C THR A 242 11.01 -51.36 18.66
N THR A 243 12.07 -50.61 18.95
CA THR A 243 13.29 -51.14 19.58
C THR A 243 13.02 -51.64 21.00
N ARG A 244 12.25 -50.88 21.79
CA ARG A 244 11.79 -51.31 23.12
C ARG A 244 10.91 -52.56 23.04
N PHE A 245 10.03 -52.66 22.06
CA PHE A 245 9.22 -53.86 21.81
C PHE A 245 10.08 -55.07 21.47
N LEU A 246 11.05 -54.93 20.57
CA LEU A 246 11.94 -56.02 20.12
C LEU A 246 12.88 -56.52 21.22
N ASN A 247 13.33 -55.67 22.13
CA ASN A 247 14.18 -56.05 23.27
C ASN A 247 13.35 -56.59 24.45
N GLY A 248 12.18 -55.98 24.70
CA GLY A 248 11.37 -56.24 25.89
C GLY A 248 10.50 -57.49 25.83
N THR A 249 10.12 -57.94 24.63
CA THR A 249 9.11 -58.99 24.42
C THR A 249 9.75 -60.38 24.41
N PRO A 250 9.35 -61.30 25.32
CA PRO A 250 9.80 -62.70 25.29
C PRO A 250 9.01 -63.53 24.27
N GLU A 251 9.52 -64.71 23.93
CA GLU A 251 8.87 -65.70 23.05
C GLU A 251 8.52 -65.16 21.65
N LEU A 252 9.35 -64.26 21.13
CA LEU A 252 9.08 -63.60 19.86
C LEU A 252 9.58 -64.46 18.69
N THR A 253 8.73 -64.68 17.69
CA THR A 253 9.15 -65.24 16.39
C THR A 253 9.00 -64.13 15.35
N LEU A 254 10.10 -63.75 14.72
CA LEU A 254 10.11 -62.68 13.72
C LEU A 254 10.34 -63.24 12.32
N PHE A 255 9.59 -62.75 11.35
CA PHE A 255 9.77 -63.02 9.92
C PHE A 255 10.15 -61.74 9.20
N LEU A 256 11.40 -61.26 9.32
CA LEU A 256 11.75 -59.92 8.83
C LEU A 256 12.16 -59.91 7.34
N PRO A 257 11.67 -58.94 6.57
CA PRO A 257 11.99 -58.82 5.15
C PRO A 257 13.43 -58.34 4.93
N VAL A 258 14.14 -58.97 3.99
CA VAL A 258 15.51 -58.57 3.59
C VAL A 258 15.54 -57.22 2.87
N ASP A 259 16.71 -56.59 2.78
CA ASP A 259 16.88 -55.26 2.16
C ASP A 259 16.32 -55.15 0.73
N SER A 260 16.38 -56.23 -0.08
CA SER A 260 15.80 -56.23 -1.43
C SER A 260 14.27 -56.16 -1.44
N ALA A 261 13.60 -56.65 -0.39
CA ALA A 261 12.15 -56.56 -0.25
C ALA A 261 11.70 -55.10 -0.05
N TRP A 262 12.46 -54.33 0.74
CA TRP A 262 12.21 -52.90 0.96
C TRP A 262 12.45 -52.06 -0.28
N GLN A 263 13.43 -52.43 -1.12
CA GLN A 263 13.68 -51.76 -2.40
C GLN A 263 12.53 -51.91 -3.41
N GLY A 264 11.63 -52.89 -3.21
CA GLY A 264 10.41 -53.04 -3.99
C GLY A 264 9.36 -51.95 -3.74
N LEU A 265 9.47 -51.19 -2.64
CA LEU A 265 8.57 -50.08 -2.36
C LEU A 265 8.91 -48.85 -3.23
N PRO A 266 7.88 -48.14 -3.74
CA PRO A 266 8.05 -46.83 -4.37
C PRO A 266 8.89 -45.88 -3.51
N HIS A 267 9.68 -45.03 -4.16
CA HIS A 267 10.61 -44.14 -3.46
C HIS A 267 9.93 -43.23 -2.42
N TYR A 268 8.72 -42.75 -2.71
CA TYR A 268 7.97 -41.87 -1.81
C TYR A 268 7.44 -42.58 -0.56
N GLU A 269 7.05 -43.86 -0.64
CA GLU A 269 6.62 -44.65 0.52
C GLU A 269 7.80 -44.94 1.45
N ARG A 270 9.00 -45.11 0.90
CA ARG A 270 10.22 -45.26 1.69
C ARG A 270 10.57 -43.98 2.46
N LEU A 271 10.53 -42.83 1.78
CA LEU A 271 10.72 -41.52 2.44
C LEU A 271 9.69 -41.27 3.55
N TYR A 272 8.42 -41.67 3.34
CA TYR A 272 7.39 -41.58 4.37
C TYR A 272 7.72 -42.43 5.60
N LEU A 273 8.17 -43.69 5.41
CA LEU A 273 8.55 -44.59 6.51
C LEU A 273 9.85 -44.18 7.22
N GLU A 274 10.76 -43.49 6.52
CA GLU A 274 11.97 -42.90 7.11
C GLU A 274 11.66 -41.65 7.97
N SER A 275 10.46 -41.06 7.80
CA SER A 275 10.03 -39.89 8.56
C SER A 275 9.42 -40.26 9.93
N ASN A 276 9.46 -39.32 10.89
CA ASN A 276 8.81 -39.49 12.20
C ASN A 276 7.28 -39.71 12.10
N LEU A 277 6.66 -39.38 10.97
CA LEU A 277 5.22 -39.46 10.73
C LEU A 277 4.79 -40.84 10.18
N GLY A 278 5.73 -41.64 9.69
CA GLY A 278 5.51 -43.03 9.28
C GLY A 278 5.59 -44.04 10.44
N SER A 279 5.82 -43.57 11.67
CA SER A 279 6.07 -44.43 12.84
C SER A 279 4.95 -45.45 13.11
N ASP A 280 3.69 -45.03 12.97
CA ASP A 280 2.54 -45.89 13.25
C ASP A 280 2.40 -46.99 12.20
N ASP A 281 2.50 -46.64 10.92
CA ASP A 281 2.49 -47.58 9.80
C ASP A 281 3.70 -48.54 9.89
N LEU A 282 4.88 -48.03 10.22
CA LEU A 282 6.07 -48.86 10.43
C LEU A 282 5.88 -49.83 11.60
N THR A 283 5.30 -49.38 12.71
CA THR A 283 5.02 -50.23 13.87
C THR A 283 4.05 -51.35 13.52
N ARG A 284 2.99 -51.03 12.75
CA ARG A 284 2.06 -52.05 12.23
C ARG A 284 2.74 -53.03 11.29
N ILE A 285 3.60 -52.55 10.38
CA ILE A 285 4.40 -53.41 9.50
C ILE A 285 5.28 -54.34 10.33
N VAL A 286 6.03 -53.84 11.32
CA VAL A 286 6.86 -54.69 12.20
C VAL A 286 6.01 -55.70 12.97
N ASN A 287 4.84 -55.29 13.47
CA ASN A 287 3.89 -56.18 14.17
C ASN A 287 3.29 -57.25 13.26
N MET A 288 3.09 -56.98 11.97
CA MET A 288 2.67 -57.95 10.96
C MET A 288 3.74 -59.03 10.71
N HIS A 289 5.01 -58.70 10.91
CA HIS A 289 6.13 -59.65 10.82
C HIS A 289 6.49 -60.29 12.16
N ALA A 290 5.80 -59.93 13.24
CA ALA A 290 6.05 -60.43 14.58
C ALA A 290 4.94 -61.38 15.02
N VAL A 291 5.33 -62.49 15.64
CA VAL A 291 4.43 -63.48 16.23
C VAL A 291 4.76 -63.62 17.70
N HIS A 292 3.75 -63.46 18.55
CA HIS A 292 3.86 -63.62 19.99
C HIS A 292 2.66 -64.40 20.52
N ARG A 293 2.87 -65.67 20.94
CA ARG A 293 2.03 -66.51 21.84
C ARG A 293 2.37 -68.02 21.71
N LYS A 294 2.27 -68.76 22.84
CA LYS A 294 2.38 -70.23 23.01
C LYS A 294 3.78 -70.86 22.95
N SER A 295 4.73 -70.32 22.17
CA SER A 295 6.16 -70.75 22.10
C SER A 295 6.85 -70.13 20.89
N VAL A 296 8.19 -70.01 20.96
CA VAL A 296 9.04 -69.67 19.80
C VAL A 296 8.89 -70.73 18.70
N LYS A 297 8.69 -70.30 17.44
CA LYS A 297 8.52 -71.19 16.28
C LYS A 297 9.81 -71.30 15.48
N TYR A 298 10.44 -72.47 15.56
CA TYR A 298 11.64 -72.82 14.80
C TYR A 298 11.26 -73.48 13.47
N SER A 299 12.20 -73.51 12.52
CA SER A 299 11.95 -74.02 11.16
C SER A 299 11.52 -75.49 11.12
N GLU A 300 11.97 -76.30 12.08
CA GLU A 300 11.55 -77.69 12.29
C GLU A 300 10.03 -77.85 12.52
N SER A 301 9.36 -76.80 13.00
CA SER A 301 7.92 -76.80 13.26
C SER A 301 7.07 -76.39 12.05
N PHE A 302 7.70 -75.95 10.95
CA PHE A 302 7.03 -75.46 9.76
C PHE A 302 6.51 -76.62 8.89
N THR A 303 5.31 -77.11 9.22
CA THR A 303 4.57 -78.08 8.41
C THR A 303 3.56 -77.37 7.51
N ALA A 304 3.16 -78.04 6.41
CA ALA A 304 2.18 -77.48 5.49
C ALA A 304 0.83 -77.21 6.20
N GLY A 305 0.36 -75.96 6.17
CA GLY A 305 -0.91 -75.53 6.76
C GLY A 305 -0.80 -75.02 8.21
N LEU A 306 0.40 -74.70 8.69
CA LEU A 306 0.59 -74.08 10.00
C LEU A 306 0.17 -72.61 9.95
N ASN A 307 -0.89 -72.26 10.68
CA ASN A 307 -1.37 -70.89 10.80
C ASN A 307 -0.87 -70.24 12.08
N VAL A 308 -0.26 -69.07 11.94
CA VAL A 308 0.37 -68.34 13.03
C VAL A 308 -0.20 -66.92 13.11
N THR A 309 -0.77 -66.54 14.25
CA THR A 309 -1.33 -65.19 14.44
C THR A 309 -0.22 -64.18 14.71
N THR A 310 -0.18 -63.11 13.92
CA THR A 310 0.75 -61.98 14.10
C THR A 310 0.34 -61.10 15.26
N VAL A 311 1.23 -60.19 15.67
CA VAL A 311 0.93 -59.17 16.68
C VAL A 311 -0.06 -58.13 16.15
N ASP A 312 -0.06 -57.84 14.84
CA ASP A 312 -1.04 -56.93 14.20
C ASP A 312 -2.45 -57.55 14.11
N GLY A 313 -2.56 -58.88 14.24
CA GLY A 313 -3.84 -59.61 14.31
C GLY A 313 -4.08 -60.63 13.18
N PRO A 314 -3.75 -60.35 11.90
CA PRO A 314 -3.87 -61.31 10.81
C PRO A 314 -3.05 -62.60 11.03
N THR A 315 -3.47 -63.70 10.42
CA THR A 315 -2.75 -64.98 10.47
C THR A 315 -1.85 -65.17 9.25
N LEU A 316 -0.59 -65.54 9.47
CA LEU A 316 0.33 -65.99 8.43
C LEU A 316 0.17 -67.49 8.22
N GLU A 317 0.01 -67.91 6.97
CA GLU A 317 -0.03 -69.32 6.59
C GLU A 317 1.36 -69.78 6.18
N ILE A 318 1.91 -70.78 6.87
CA ILE A 318 3.21 -71.37 6.53
C ILE A 318 2.97 -72.63 5.72
N SER A 319 3.53 -72.67 4.51
CA SER A 319 3.46 -73.82 3.60
C SER A 319 4.85 -74.20 3.10
N VAL A 320 5.03 -75.47 2.75
CA VAL A 320 6.27 -75.96 2.14
C VAL A 320 5.93 -76.37 0.71
N THR A 321 6.61 -75.78 -0.26
CA THR A 321 6.40 -76.06 -1.68
C THR A 321 6.96 -77.45 -2.05
N PRO A 322 6.53 -78.03 -3.19
CA PRO A 322 7.08 -79.31 -3.67
C PRO A 322 8.60 -79.30 -3.87
N ASP A 323 9.18 -78.11 -4.10
CA ASP A 323 10.61 -77.88 -4.26
C ASP A 323 11.36 -77.72 -2.92
N ASN A 324 10.71 -78.07 -1.80
CA ASN A 324 11.25 -78.01 -0.44
C ASN A 324 11.61 -76.58 0.04
N LYS A 325 10.93 -75.56 -0.50
CA LYS A 325 11.05 -74.16 -0.04
C LYS A 325 9.91 -73.81 0.91
N THR A 326 10.22 -73.18 2.03
CA THR A 326 9.19 -72.70 2.97
C THR A 326 8.68 -71.33 2.55
N MET A 327 7.36 -71.21 2.40
CA MET A 327 6.65 -69.97 2.13
C MET A 327 5.92 -69.52 3.40
N VAL A 328 6.12 -68.26 3.78
CA VAL A 328 5.38 -67.55 4.84
C VAL A 328 4.40 -66.62 4.15
N SER A 329 3.13 -67.05 4.05
CA SER A 329 2.10 -66.45 3.21
C SER A 329 2.58 -66.32 1.75
N THR A 330 2.98 -65.13 1.30
CA THR A 330 3.46 -64.84 -0.05
C THR A 330 4.99 -64.67 -0.13
N ALA A 331 5.70 -64.71 1.00
CA ALA A 331 7.14 -64.48 1.08
C ALA A 331 7.92 -65.79 1.21
N GLU A 332 9.03 -65.94 0.50
CA GLU A 332 9.93 -67.10 0.62
C GLU A 332 10.85 -66.91 1.83
N LEU A 333 11.05 -67.97 2.62
CA LEU A 333 11.99 -68.00 3.74
C LEU A 333 13.44 -68.03 3.20
N VAL A 334 14.22 -66.98 3.49
CA VAL A 334 15.59 -66.80 2.97
C VAL A 334 16.62 -67.40 3.93
N GLU A 335 16.58 -66.98 5.20
CA GLU A 335 17.43 -67.51 6.27
C GLU A 335 16.56 -67.89 7.46
N SER A 336 16.75 -69.10 7.97
CA SER A 336 15.94 -69.63 9.07
C SER A 336 16.73 -69.74 10.36
N ASP A 337 15.99 -69.64 11.47
CA ASP A 337 16.46 -69.97 12.81
C ASP A 337 17.73 -69.19 13.24
N ILE A 338 17.72 -67.87 13.10
CA ILE A 338 18.71 -66.99 13.71
C ILE A 338 18.36 -66.86 15.21
N TYR A 339 19.19 -67.44 16.07
CA TYR A 339 18.90 -67.53 17.50
C TYR A 339 19.11 -66.19 18.21
N ALA A 340 18.19 -65.84 19.12
CA ALA A 340 18.29 -64.67 19.98
C ALA A 340 18.04 -65.04 21.44
N SER A 341 18.39 -64.15 22.37
CA SER A 341 18.13 -64.36 23.80
C SER A 341 16.64 -64.30 24.15
N ASN A 342 15.82 -63.59 23.37
CA ASN A 342 14.38 -63.41 23.64
C ASN A 342 13.45 -63.95 22.56
N GLY A 343 13.98 -64.66 21.56
CA GLY A 343 13.18 -65.26 20.50
C GLY A 343 14.01 -65.87 19.37
N VAL A 344 13.40 -65.95 18.19
CA VAL A 344 14.04 -66.39 16.95
C VAL A 344 13.71 -65.43 15.81
N LEU A 345 14.69 -65.20 14.94
CA LEU A 345 14.56 -64.42 13.73
C LEU A 345 14.66 -65.33 12.50
N HIS A 346 13.74 -65.12 11.57
CA HIS A 346 13.71 -65.69 10.23
C HIS A 346 13.70 -64.53 9.24
N THR A 347 14.47 -64.60 8.15
CA THR A 347 14.43 -63.58 7.10
C THR A 347 13.56 -64.04 5.92
N VAL A 348 12.82 -63.12 5.31
CA VAL A 348 11.89 -63.41 4.22
C VAL A 348 12.16 -62.54 2.99
N SER A 349 11.80 -63.04 1.80
CA SER A 349 12.11 -62.41 0.52
C SER A 349 11.25 -61.18 0.19
N SER A 350 10.07 -61.06 0.82
CA SER A 350 9.03 -60.10 0.45
C SER A 350 8.45 -59.43 1.70
N LEU A 351 8.03 -58.16 1.55
CA LEU A 351 7.43 -57.37 2.63
C LEU A 351 5.94 -57.74 2.80
N LEU A 352 5.54 -58.09 4.02
CA LEU A 352 4.14 -58.34 4.40
C LEU A 352 3.51 -57.04 4.92
N ILE A 353 2.66 -56.42 4.10
CA ILE A 353 2.02 -55.15 4.44
C ILE A 353 0.61 -55.43 4.99
N PRO A 354 0.27 -54.97 6.21
CA PRO A 354 -1.07 -55.14 6.76
C PRO A 354 -2.09 -54.28 6.01
N GLU A 355 -3.34 -54.74 5.94
CA GLU A 355 -4.40 -54.00 5.24
C GLU A 355 -4.59 -52.58 5.83
N GLY A 356 -4.64 -51.60 4.93
CA GLY A 356 -4.77 -50.17 5.27
C GLY A 356 -3.46 -49.46 5.64
N ALA A 357 -2.37 -50.17 5.93
CA ALA A 357 -1.04 -49.53 6.07
C ALA A 357 -0.52 -49.09 4.70
N LEU A 358 0.22 -47.98 4.65
CA LEU A 358 0.71 -47.37 3.41
C LEU A 358 -0.38 -46.95 2.40
N LYS A 359 -1.68 -46.97 2.77
CA LYS A 359 -2.73 -46.41 1.91
C LYS A 359 -2.39 -44.95 1.60
N VAL A 360 -2.36 -44.64 0.32
CA VAL A 360 -1.93 -43.35 -0.21
C VAL A 360 -3.06 -42.34 -0.01
N THR A 361 -2.95 -41.51 1.03
CA THR A 361 -3.88 -40.40 1.29
C THR A 361 -3.24 -39.06 0.86
N PRO A 362 -4.04 -38.05 0.49
CA PRO A 362 -3.54 -36.69 0.29
C PRO A 362 -2.70 -36.17 1.47
N GLU A 363 -3.07 -36.53 2.70
CA GLU A 363 -2.29 -36.23 3.91
C GLU A 363 -0.83 -36.70 3.81
N LYS A 364 -0.59 -37.95 3.40
CA LYS A 364 0.78 -38.50 3.29
C LYS A 364 1.60 -37.78 2.22
N TYR A 365 0.98 -37.36 1.11
CA TYR A 365 1.66 -36.56 0.09
C TYR A 365 2.00 -35.15 0.57
N LEU A 366 1.09 -34.49 1.29
CA LEU A 366 1.39 -33.18 1.88
C LEU A 366 2.61 -33.26 2.80
N ILE A 367 2.70 -34.31 3.63
CA ILE A 367 3.85 -34.55 4.49
C ILE A 367 5.14 -34.76 3.69
N LEU A 368 5.10 -35.56 2.62
CA LEU A 368 6.27 -35.85 1.78
C LEU A 368 6.86 -34.58 1.11
N TYR A 369 6.01 -33.60 0.79
CA TYR A 369 6.39 -32.36 0.13
C TYR A 369 6.65 -31.20 1.09
N ASP A 370 7.05 -31.52 2.32
CA ASP A 370 7.37 -30.57 3.39
C ASP A 370 6.20 -29.65 3.75
N CYS A 371 4.96 -30.17 3.83
CA CYS A 371 3.80 -29.45 4.39
C CYS A 371 3.37 -30.00 5.76
N SER A 372 4.34 -30.45 6.58
CA SER A 372 4.07 -31.12 7.86
C SER A 372 3.41 -30.19 8.89
N GLN A 373 3.79 -28.91 8.92
CA GLN A 373 3.20 -27.90 9.80
C GLN A 373 1.75 -27.62 9.43
N PHE A 374 1.44 -27.54 8.13
CA PHE A 374 0.08 -27.34 7.63
C PHE A 374 -0.84 -28.50 8.03
N VAL A 375 -0.37 -29.75 7.86
CA VAL A 375 -1.11 -30.95 8.30
C VAL A 375 -1.32 -30.95 9.81
N ARG A 376 -0.29 -30.62 10.61
CA ARG A 376 -0.42 -30.52 12.07
C ARG A 376 -1.50 -29.51 12.51
N LEU A 377 -1.60 -28.38 11.82
CA LEU A 377 -2.64 -27.38 12.09
C LEU A 377 -4.04 -27.92 11.76
N LEU A 378 -4.21 -28.67 10.66
CA LEU A 378 -5.49 -29.33 10.33
C LEU A 378 -5.93 -30.33 11.39
N HIS A 379 -5.00 -31.11 11.94
CA HIS A 379 -5.26 -32.00 13.08
C HIS A 379 -5.73 -31.23 14.31
N SER A 380 -5.10 -30.09 14.62
CA SER A 380 -5.44 -29.29 15.80
C SER A 380 -6.88 -28.75 15.82
N VAL A 381 -7.50 -28.55 14.65
CA VAL A 381 -8.87 -28.03 14.50
C VAL A 381 -9.88 -29.07 14.00
N ASN A 382 -9.50 -30.35 13.97
CA ASN A 382 -10.33 -31.47 13.53
C ASN A 382 -10.86 -31.34 12.08
N LEU A 383 -10.00 -30.90 11.15
CA LEU A 383 -10.29 -30.81 9.70
C LEU A 383 -9.65 -31.96 8.89
N THR A 384 -9.26 -33.04 9.57
CA THR A 384 -8.57 -34.20 8.97
C THR A 384 -9.44 -34.94 7.95
N SER A 385 -10.77 -34.82 8.03
CA SER A 385 -11.69 -35.39 7.04
C SER A 385 -11.48 -34.83 5.62
N LEU A 386 -10.99 -33.59 5.49
CA LEU A 386 -10.75 -32.95 4.18
C LEU A 386 -9.52 -33.53 3.45
N ILE A 387 -8.60 -34.18 4.17
CA ILE A 387 -7.35 -34.71 3.62
C ILE A 387 -7.27 -36.24 3.65
N ASN A 388 -8.11 -36.91 4.44
CA ASN A 388 -8.14 -38.38 4.52
C ASN A 388 -9.27 -39.02 3.71
N ASP A 389 -10.29 -38.26 3.34
CA ASP A 389 -11.35 -38.76 2.48
C ASP A 389 -10.86 -38.84 1.03
N THR A 390 -10.79 -40.07 0.51
CA THR A 390 -10.39 -40.36 -0.88
C THR A 390 -11.56 -40.32 -1.87
N GLU A 391 -12.80 -40.26 -1.40
CA GLU A 391 -14.01 -40.24 -2.23
C GLU A 391 -14.40 -38.83 -2.64
N THR A 392 -14.20 -37.85 -1.77
CA THR A 392 -14.52 -36.44 -2.07
C THR A 392 -13.44 -35.79 -2.93
N HIS A 393 -13.90 -34.95 -3.88
CA HIS A 393 -13.01 -34.29 -4.81
C HIS A 393 -12.62 -32.92 -4.25
N TRP A 394 -11.34 -32.72 -3.98
CA TRP A 394 -10.82 -31.47 -3.45
C TRP A 394 -9.66 -30.94 -4.28
N THR A 395 -9.55 -29.62 -4.36
CA THR A 395 -8.30 -28.95 -4.70
C THR A 395 -7.74 -28.32 -3.43
N ILE A 396 -6.56 -28.76 -3.01
CA ILE A 396 -5.88 -28.31 -1.79
C ILE A 396 -4.83 -27.28 -2.17
N LEU A 397 -4.87 -26.12 -1.52
CA LEU A 397 -3.87 -25.07 -1.65
C LEU A 397 -2.95 -25.17 -0.42
N ALA A 398 -1.79 -25.80 -0.56
CA ALA A 398 -0.94 -26.16 0.58
C ALA A 398 0.31 -25.27 0.66
N PRO A 399 0.51 -24.49 1.73
CA PRO A 399 1.79 -23.84 1.98
C PRO A 399 2.82 -24.88 2.48
N GLN A 400 4.06 -24.75 2.02
CA GLN A 400 5.18 -25.56 2.51
C GLN A 400 5.70 -25.03 3.86
N ASP A 401 6.46 -25.84 4.57
CA ASP A 401 6.94 -25.56 5.93
C ASP A 401 7.91 -24.36 5.96
N ASP A 402 8.71 -24.18 4.91
CA ASP A 402 9.56 -22.99 4.73
C ASP A 402 8.72 -21.71 4.54
N VAL A 403 7.64 -21.79 3.78
CA VAL A 403 6.65 -20.71 3.59
C VAL A 403 5.93 -20.39 4.91
N MET A 404 5.57 -21.42 5.68
CA MET A 404 4.94 -21.27 7.00
C MET A 404 5.90 -20.67 8.03
N ALA A 405 7.18 -21.06 8.04
CA ALA A 405 8.18 -20.57 8.97
C ALA A 405 8.47 -19.06 8.81
N ILE A 406 8.34 -18.51 7.59
CA ILE A 406 8.49 -17.07 7.34
C ILE A 406 7.44 -16.24 8.11
N LEU A 407 6.27 -16.82 8.41
CA LEU A 407 5.12 -16.13 9.00
C LEU A 407 4.98 -16.34 10.51
N ASP A 408 5.81 -17.20 11.11
CA ASP A 408 5.75 -17.57 12.53
C ASP A 408 6.13 -16.43 13.50
N ASN A 409 6.41 -15.23 12.98
CA ASN A 409 6.56 -13.98 13.76
C ASN A 409 5.20 -13.39 14.22
N GLY A 410 4.32 -14.22 14.75
CA GLY A 410 3.07 -13.80 15.42
C GLY A 410 1.90 -13.45 14.51
N SER A 411 1.90 -13.91 13.25
CA SER A 411 0.81 -13.63 12.28
C SER A 411 -0.17 -14.79 12.05
N LEU A 412 0.12 -15.99 12.59
CA LEU A 412 -0.78 -17.14 12.53
C LEU A 412 -1.70 -17.19 13.76
N PRO A 413 -3.00 -17.49 13.61
CA PRO A 413 -3.91 -17.67 14.74
C PRO A 413 -3.48 -18.82 15.66
N GLU A 414 -3.80 -18.74 16.95
CA GLU A 414 -3.46 -19.78 17.93
C GLU A 414 -4.08 -21.14 17.57
N SER A 415 -3.36 -22.23 17.87
CA SER A 415 -3.82 -23.60 17.59
C SER A 415 -5.12 -23.92 18.33
N GLY A 416 -6.09 -24.50 17.63
CA GLY A 416 -7.40 -24.85 18.18
C GLY A 416 -8.44 -23.73 18.21
N THR A 417 -8.13 -22.54 17.67
CA THR A 417 -9.10 -21.43 17.54
C THR A 417 -10.04 -21.60 16.33
N ASP A 418 -11.24 -21.02 16.42
CA ASP A 418 -12.17 -20.97 15.29
C ASP A 418 -11.62 -20.12 14.13
N GLU A 419 -10.79 -19.11 14.41
CA GLU A 419 -10.11 -18.31 13.39
C GLU A 419 -9.13 -19.15 12.55
N LEU A 420 -8.35 -20.01 13.23
CA LEU A 420 -7.47 -20.96 12.54
C LEU A 420 -8.29 -21.94 11.69
N LYS A 421 -9.40 -22.46 12.23
CA LYS A 421 -10.28 -23.37 11.49
C LYS A 421 -10.79 -22.72 10.20
N LYS A 422 -11.23 -21.47 10.26
CA LYS A 422 -11.69 -20.71 9.09
C LYS A 422 -10.59 -20.50 8.06
N MET A 423 -9.40 -20.09 8.51
CA MET A 423 -8.24 -19.92 7.63
C MET A 423 -7.91 -21.22 6.90
N LEU A 424 -7.87 -22.35 7.61
CA LEU A 424 -7.55 -23.64 7.01
C LEU A 424 -8.63 -24.10 6.02
N GLN A 425 -9.92 -23.91 6.31
CA GLN A 425 -11.00 -24.21 5.36
C GLN A 425 -10.90 -23.40 4.06
N TYR A 426 -10.37 -22.17 4.12
CA TYR A 426 -10.19 -21.30 2.96
C TYR A 426 -9.16 -21.85 1.95
N HIS A 427 -8.32 -22.81 2.36
CA HIS A 427 -7.33 -23.46 1.49
C HIS A 427 -7.90 -24.64 0.68
N PHE A 428 -9.16 -25.02 0.88
CA PHE A 428 -9.79 -26.13 0.18
C PHE A 428 -10.84 -25.63 -0.80
N ILE A 429 -10.75 -26.03 -2.06
CA ILE A 429 -11.74 -25.75 -3.10
C ILE A 429 -12.45 -27.05 -3.49
N PRO A 430 -13.79 -27.11 -3.48
CA PRO A 430 -14.52 -28.28 -3.95
C PRO A 430 -14.26 -28.57 -5.43
N GLY A 431 -14.03 -29.84 -5.75
CA GLY A 431 -13.79 -30.34 -7.09
C GLY A 431 -12.36 -30.14 -7.58
N LYS A 432 -12.06 -30.74 -8.74
CA LYS A 432 -10.72 -30.71 -9.36
C LYS A 432 -10.53 -29.51 -10.27
N GLN A 433 -9.79 -28.51 -9.80
CA GLN A 433 -9.49 -27.26 -10.49
C GLN A 433 -8.18 -27.35 -11.29
N THR A 434 -8.22 -28.11 -12.40
CA THR A 434 -7.07 -28.20 -13.32
C THR A 434 -6.78 -26.85 -13.98
N GLN A 435 -5.51 -26.55 -14.30
CA GLN A 435 -5.10 -25.30 -14.95
C GLN A 435 -5.88 -24.94 -16.23
N LYS A 436 -6.41 -25.94 -16.96
CA LYS A 436 -7.25 -25.73 -18.16
C LYS A 436 -8.64 -25.12 -17.86
N LYS A 437 -9.17 -25.34 -16.65
CA LYS A 437 -10.48 -24.83 -16.21
C LYS A 437 -10.38 -23.42 -15.64
N LEU A 438 -9.20 -23.03 -15.16
CA LEU A 438 -8.95 -21.74 -14.55
C LEU A 438 -8.91 -20.64 -15.61
N LYS A 439 -9.57 -19.51 -15.29
CA LYS A 439 -9.61 -18.31 -16.12
C LYS A 439 -9.23 -17.10 -15.27
N ASP A 440 -8.64 -16.11 -15.90
CA ASP A 440 -8.32 -14.85 -15.22
C ASP A 440 -9.58 -14.14 -14.73
N GLY A 441 -9.59 -13.72 -13.46
CA GLY A 441 -10.75 -13.13 -12.79
C GLY A 441 -11.86 -14.12 -12.40
N MET A 442 -11.57 -15.43 -12.41
CA MET A 442 -12.49 -16.45 -11.92
C MET A 442 -12.60 -16.38 -10.39
N LEU A 443 -13.82 -16.58 -9.86
CA LEU A 443 -14.06 -16.75 -8.44
C LEU A 443 -14.37 -18.22 -8.19
N SER A 444 -13.62 -18.86 -7.29
CA SER A 444 -13.81 -20.26 -6.91
C SER A 444 -14.36 -20.34 -5.49
N GLU A 445 -15.44 -21.07 -5.29
CA GLU A 445 -15.96 -21.34 -3.95
C GLU A 445 -14.97 -22.20 -3.15
N THR A 446 -14.83 -21.91 -1.87
CA THR A 446 -13.96 -22.66 -0.93
C THR A 446 -14.80 -23.52 0.01
N ALA A 447 -14.16 -24.35 0.84
CA ALA A 447 -14.82 -25.12 1.89
C ALA A 447 -15.22 -24.26 3.10
N LEU A 448 -14.77 -23.01 3.17
CA LEU A 448 -15.09 -22.08 4.25
C LEU A 448 -16.54 -21.60 4.10
N GLU A 449 -17.39 -21.96 5.05
CA GLU A 449 -18.75 -21.43 5.19
C GLU A 449 -18.73 -20.27 6.18
N GLU A 450 -19.17 -19.09 5.74
CA GLU A 450 -19.17 -17.89 6.57
C GLU A 450 -20.60 -17.53 7.01
N PRO A 451 -20.85 -17.31 8.31
CA PRO A 451 -22.12 -16.76 8.79
C PRO A 451 -22.45 -15.41 8.12
N GLY A 452 -21.42 -14.62 7.80
CA GLY A 452 -21.57 -13.35 7.09
C GLY A 452 -22.12 -13.49 5.66
N LEU A 453 -22.08 -14.69 5.08
CA LEU A 453 -22.67 -14.99 3.78
C LEU A 453 -23.99 -15.76 3.90
N ASP A 454 -24.64 -15.73 5.07
CA ASP A 454 -25.89 -16.48 5.38
C ASP A 454 -25.69 -18.00 5.25
N GLY A 455 -24.53 -18.49 5.72
CA GLY A 455 -24.13 -19.90 5.56
C GLY A 455 -23.61 -20.24 4.16
N GLY A 456 -23.45 -19.25 3.28
CA GLY A 456 -22.80 -19.40 1.99
C GLY A 456 -21.29 -19.69 2.10
N ARG A 457 -20.74 -20.29 1.05
CA ARG A 457 -19.31 -20.54 0.92
C ARG A 457 -18.56 -19.28 0.51
N GLN A 458 -17.44 -19.02 1.16
CA GLN A 458 -16.55 -17.92 0.80
C GLN A 458 -15.85 -18.23 -0.53
N VAL A 459 -15.66 -17.20 -1.35
CA VAL A 459 -15.01 -17.31 -2.65
C VAL A 459 -13.54 -16.89 -2.59
N LEU A 460 -12.77 -17.38 -3.55
CA LEU A 460 -11.36 -17.11 -3.72
C LEU A 460 -11.11 -16.63 -5.15
N GLY A 461 -10.45 -15.49 -5.29
CA GLY A 461 -10.05 -14.95 -6.60
C GLY A 461 -8.92 -15.75 -7.22
N VAL A 462 -9.07 -16.06 -8.51
CA VAL A 462 -8.06 -16.72 -9.34
C VAL A 462 -7.56 -15.76 -10.41
N GLU A 463 -6.26 -15.54 -10.43
CA GLU A 463 -5.56 -14.75 -11.44
C GLU A 463 -4.72 -15.68 -12.30
N VAL A 464 -4.82 -15.54 -13.62
CA VAL A 464 -4.09 -16.40 -14.57
C VAL A 464 -3.35 -15.52 -15.55
N THR A 465 -2.01 -15.55 -15.48
CA THR A 465 -1.17 -14.82 -16.43
C THR A 465 -0.60 -15.77 -17.47
N GLU A 466 -0.91 -15.53 -18.74
CA GLU A 466 -0.33 -16.27 -19.87
C GLU A 466 0.95 -15.55 -20.36
N SER A 467 2.10 -16.22 -20.29
CA SER A 467 3.34 -15.68 -20.86
C SER A 467 3.30 -15.75 -22.40
N ARG A 468 3.69 -14.67 -23.07
CA ARG A 468 3.70 -14.57 -24.56
C ARG A 468 4.80 -15.39 -25.22
N LYS A 469 5.73 -15.97 -24.46
CA LYS A 469 6.80 -16.83 -24.99
C LYS A 469 6.29 -18.27 -25.12
N LYS A 470 6.45 -18.84 -26.31
CA LYS A 470 6.14 -20.25 -26.59
C LYS A 470 7.01 -21.14 -25.69
N GLY A 471 6.41 -21.77 -24.68
CA GLY A 471 7.06 -22.76 -23.80
C GLY A 471 7.22 -22.39 -22.33
N GLU A 472 6.73 -21.24 -21.86
CA GLU A 472 6.61 -20.94 -20.42
C GLU A 472 5.21 -21.31 -19.90
N ASP A 473 5.16 -21.97 -18.73
CA ASP A 473 3.93 -22.43 -18.09
C ASP A 473 3.02 -21.29 -17.65
N LYS A 474 1.71 -21.56 -17.62
CA LYS A 474 0.70 -20.62 -17.12
C LYS A 474 0.93 -20.39 -15.63
N SER A 475 1.27 -19.16 -15.23
CA SER A 475 1.38 -18.83 -13.81
C SER A 475 -0.02 -18.53 -13.23
N VAL A 476 -0.39 -19.27 -12.19
CA VAL A 476 -1.68 -19.15 -11.51
C VAL A 476 -1.45 -18.54 -10.13
N ARG A 477 -2.37 -17.65 -9.70
CA ARG A 477 -2.40 -17.12 -8.34
C ARG A 477 -3.80 -17.31 -7.74
N PHE A 478 -3.84 -17.73 -6.49
CA PHE A 478 -5.05 -17.90 -5.70
C PHE A 478 -5.01 -16.90 -4.55
N GLY A 479 -5.99 -15.99 -4.42
CA GLY A 479 -5.99 -14.98 -3.36
C GLY A 479 -4.70 -14.14 -3.29
N GLY A 480 -4.09 -13.89 -4.44
CA GLY A 480 -2.79 -13.21 -4.58
C GLY A 480 -1.56 -14.06 -4.24
N ALA A 481 -1.71 -15.28 -3.69
CA ALA A 481 -0.63 -16.23 -3.50
C ALA A 481 -0.32 -16.97 -4.82
N SER A 482 0.92 -16.90 -5.28
CA SER A 482 1.37 -17.60 -6.50
C SER A 482 1.58 -19.09 -6.23
N THR A 483 1.31 -19.94 -7.22
CA THR A 483 1.60 -21.38 -7.15
C THR A 483 3.09 -21.67 -7.35
N ILE A 484 3.64 -22.60 -6.57
CA ILE A 484 5.02 -23.07 -6.64
C ILE A 484 5.04 -24.42 -7.36
N GLY A 485 5.77 -24.52 -8.47
CA GLY A 485 5.90 -25.75 -9.25
C GLY A 485 4.62 -26.19 -9.96
N GLU A 486 4.63 -27.43 -10.46
CA GLU A 486 3.46 -28.06 -11.08
C GLU A 486 2.51 -28.64 -10.01
N PRO A 487 1.19 -28.61 -10.23
CA PRO A 487 0.24 -29.19 -9.29
C PRO A 487 0.34 -30.71 -9.25
N LEU A 488 0.25 -31.27 -8.04
CA LEU A 488 0.29 -32.71 -7.81
C LEU A 488 -1.13 -33.29 -7.89
N GLU A 489 -1.33 -34.24 -8.79
CA GLU A 489 -2.62 -34.91 -9.01
C GLU A 489 -2.63 -36.29 -8.34
N ILE A 490 -3.55 -36.50 -7.38
CA ILE A 490 -3.68 -37.74 -6.60
C ILE A 490 -5.13 -38.21 -6.69
N ASP A 491 -5.41 -39.21 -7.53
CA ASP A 491 -6.76 -39.72 -7.77
C ASP A 491 -7.79 -38.59 -8.01
N ASN A 492 -8.66 -38.34 -7.02
CA ASN A 492 -9.73 -37.34 -7.05
C ASN A 492 -9.33 -35.98 -6.46
N THR A 493 -8.12 -35.85 -5.92
CA THR A 493 -7.57 -34.64 -5.28
C THR A 493 -6.47 -33.99 -6.14
N LEU A 494 -6.40 -32.66 -6.11
CA LEU A 494 -5.36 -31.88 -6.76
C LEU A 494 -4.70 -30.94 -5.75
N ILE A 495 -3.37 -30.95 -5.63
CA ILE A 495 -2.64 -30.13 -4.67
C ILE A 495 -1.84 -29.07 -5.42
N TYR A 496 -2.06 -27.81 -5.08
CA TYR A 496 -1.20 -26.69 -5.48
C TYR A 496 -0.38 -26.22 -4.29
N PHE A 497 0.94 -26.15 -4.44
CA PHE A 497 1.78 -25.52 -3.44
C PHE A 497 1.71 -24.00 -3.57
N VAL A 498 1.49 -23.27 -2.48
CA VAL A 498 1.30 -21.82 -2.50
C VAL A 498 2.46 -21.09 -1.82
N SER A 499 2.85 -19.95 -2.41
CA SER A 499 3.95 -19.09 -1.92
C SER A 499 3.68 -18.35 -0.62
N ARG A 500 2.44 -18.37 -0.13
CA ARG A 500 2.04 -17.88 1.19
C ARG A 500 0.71 -18.54 1.60
N PRO A 501 0.43 -18.70 2.90
CA PRO A 501 -0.87 -19.09 3.41
C PRO A 501 -1.93 -18.07 3.00
N LEU A 502 -3.11 -18.58 2.70
CA LEU A 502 -4.28 -17.81 2.35
C LEU A 502 -5.00 -17.37 3.62
N THR A 503 -5.17 -16.07 3.76
CA THR A 503 -5.98 -15.48 4.83
C THR A 503 -7.39 -15.25 4.31
N PRO A 504 -8.44 -15.66 5.06
CA PRO A 504 -9.80 -15.38 4.67
C PRO A 504 -10.05 -13.86 4.63
N PRO A 505 -10.98 -13.37 3.81
CA PRO A 505 -11.28 -11.95 3.74
C PRO A 505 -11.75 -11.37 5.08
N GLU A 506 -11.27 -10.16 5.41
CA GLU A 506 -11.62 -9.46 6.64
C GLU A 506 -12.98 -8.75 6.54
N ASP A 507 -13.38 -8.02 7.59
CA ASP A 507 -14.61 -7.24 7.56
C ASP A 507 -14.56 -6.08 6.53
N VAL A 508 -15.72 -5.51 6.23
CA VAL A 508 -15.85 -4.45 5.22
C VAL A 508 -14.96 -3.24 5.51
N LEU A 509 -14.84 -2.83 6.78
CA LEU A 509 -14.09 -1.63 7.13
C LEU A 509 -12.59 -1.90 7.07
N THR A 510 -12.14 -3.03 7.62
CA THR A 510 -10.73 -3.44 7.59
C THR A 510 -10.22 -3.68 6.16
N THR A 511 -11.03 -4.27 5.30
CA THR A 511 -10.73 -4.43 3.86
C THR A 511 -10.58 -3.09 3.14
N ALA A 512 -11.38 -2.08 3.51
CA ALA A 512 -11.35 -0.76 2.88
C ALA A 512 -10.25 0.17 3.45
N LEU A 513 -9.80 -0.03 4.70
CA LEU A 513 -8.84 0.84 5.40
C LEU A 513 -7.52 1.11 4.63
N PRO A 514 -6.89 0.13 3.95
CA PRO A 514 -5.65 0.37 3.20
C PRO A 514 -5.83 1.31 2.01
N SER A 515 -7.06 1.50 1.51
CA SER A 515 -7.35 2.33 0.33
C SER A 515 -7.54 3.80 0.73
N LEU A 516 -6.51 4.62 0.47
CA LEU A 516 -6.56 6.07 0.76
C LEU A 516 -7.72 6.78 0.05
N ASP A 517 -8.14 6.28 -1.12
CA ASP A 517 -9.23 6.81 -1.93
C ASP A 517 -10.61 6.64 -1.30
N LEU A 518 -10.76 5.80 -0.27
CA LEU A 518 -12.02 5.53 0.42
C LEU A 518 -12.10 6.19 1.81
N SER A 519 -11.07 6.95 2.20
CA SER A 519 -10.92 7.51 3.54
C SER A 519 -12.07 8.42 3.98
N VAL A 520 -12.64 9.24 3.08
CA VAL A 520 -13.76 10.14 3.41
C VAL A 520 -15.04 9.36 3.72
N PHE A 521 -15.33 8.28 2.97
CA PHE A 521 -16.47 7.43 3.25
C PHE A 521 -16.30 6.69 4.58
N LEU A 522 -15.11 6.16 4.86
CA LEU A 522 -14.82 5.51 6.14
C LEU A 522 -14.96 6.48 7.31
N ALA A 523 -14.47 7.71 7.18
CA ALA A 523 -14.68 8.75 8.19
C ALA A 523 -16.17 9.06 8.42
N ALA A 524 -16.98 9.05 7.35
CA ALA A 524 -18.42 9.21 7.44
C ALA A 524 -19.09 8.04 8.17
N VAL A 525 -18.69 6.80 7.89
CA VAL A 525 -19.15 5.60 8.62
C VAL A 525 -18.82 5.71 10.11
N PHE A 526 -17.57 6.06 10.47
CA PHE A 526 -17.15 6.21 11.87
C PHE A 526 -17.81 7.40 12.59
N ALA A 527 -18.31 8.41 11.86
CA ALA A 527 -19.12 9.48 12.44
C ALA A 527 -20.56 9.04 12.78
N THR A 528 -21.01 7.92 12.20
CA THR A 528 -22.33 7.31 12.45
C THR A 528 -22.25 6.10 13.39
N ASN A 529 -23.40 5.50 13.72
CA ASN A 529 -23.44 4.25 14.50
C ASN A 529 -23.49 2.99 13.61
N LEU A 530 -23.16 3.10 12.32
CA LEU A 530 -23.33 1.99 11.35
C LEU A 530 -22.13 1.06 11.23
N ALA A 531 -21.01 1.34 11.91
CA ALA A 531 -19.80 0.51 11.81
C ALA A 531 -20.10 -0.98 12.08
N ASP A 532 -20.76 -1.28 13.20
CA ASP A 532 -21.11 -2.66 13.57
C ASP A 532 -22.18 -3.24 12.63
N THR A 533 -23.13 -2.43 12.18
CA THR A 533 -24.15 -2.84 11.21
C THR A 533 -23.48 -3.32 9.91
N LEU A 534 -22.51 -2.57 9.37
CA LEU A 534 -21.83 -2.94 8.13
C LEU A 534 -20.93 -4.17 8.27
N LYS A 535 -20.35 -4.39 9.46
CA LYS A 535 -19.52 -5.56 9.75
C LYS A 535 -20.34 -6.84 9.91
N LEU A 536 -21.52 -6.75 10.52
CA LEU A 536 -22.29 -7.92 10.95
C LEU A 536 -23.45 -8.27 10.00
N THR A 537 -23.90 -7.34 9.16
CA THR A 537 -25.04 -7.60 8.26
C THR A 537 -24.62 -8.57 7.15
N PRO A 538 -25.26 -9.75 7.06
CA PRO A 538 -24.85 -10.75 6.10
C PRO A 538 -25.26 -10.38 4.68
N ARG A 539 -24.54 -10.95 3.70
CA ARG A 539 -24.82 -10.86 2.26
C ARG A 539 -24.91 -9.42 1.75
N THR A 540 -23.90 -8.61 2.03
CA THR A 540 -23.89 -7.20 1.63
C THR A 540 -22.90 -6.92 0.51
N THR A 541 -23.25 -5.99 -0.38
CA THR A 541 -22.30 -5.43 -1.37
C THR A 541 -22.18 -3.92 -1.14
N PRO A 542 -21.18 -3.45 -0.38
CA PRO A 542 -20.91 -2.04 -0.23
C PRO A 542 -20.35 -1.42 -1.54
N LEU A 543 -21.06 -0.43 -2.05
CA LEU A 543 -20.68 0.41 -3.19
C LEU A 543 -20.03 1.69 -2.66
N ILE A 544 -18.72 1.66 -2.46
CA ILE A 544 -18.03 2.73 -1.72
C ILE A 544 -17.63 3.87 -2.68
N PRO A 545 -18.12 5.10 -2.46
CA PRO A 545 -17.73 6.27 -3.26
C PRO A 545 -16.29 6.71 -2.96
N GLN A 546 -15.55 7.06 -4.00
CA GLN A 546 -14.18 7.59 -3.86
C GLN A 546 -14.16 9.03 -3.28
N ASN A 547 -13.04 9.47 -2.71
CA ASN A 547 -12.92 10.82 -2.12
C ASN A 547 -13.34 11.98 -3.07
N PRO A 548 -13.07 11.96 -4.38
CA PRO A 548 -13.54 13.00 -5.29
C PRO A 548 -15.07 13.07 -5.41
N ALA A 549 -15.79 11.97 -5.17
CA ALA A 549 -17.25 11.91 -5.20
C ALA A 549 -17.88 12.92 -4.22
N PHE A 550 -17.35 13.01 -3.00
CA PHE A 550 -17.83 13.94 -1.97
C PHE A 550 -17.57 15.41 -2.31
N LYS A 551 -16.57 15.71 -3.16
CA LYS A 551 -16.35 17.07 -3.69
C LYS A 551 -17.35 17.40 -4.80
N ARG A 552 -17.61 16.42 -5.69
CA ARG A 552 -18.62 16.53 -6.75
C ARG A 552 -20.06 16.48 -6.24
N LEU A 553 -20.30 16.07 -5.01
CA LEU A 553 -21.61 16.16 -4.37
C LEU A 553 -21.99 17.61 -4.01
N GLY A 554 -20.99 18.49 -3.89
CA GLY A 554 -21.16 19.88 -3.45
C GLY A 554 -20.82 20.05 -1.97
N MET A 555 -20.00 21.07 -1.66
CA MET A 555 -19.51 21.34 -0.30
C MET A 555 -20.64 21.59 0.71
N LEU A 556 -21.78 22.14 0.29
CA LEU A 556 -22.92 22.38 1.19
C LEU A 556 -23.66 21.08 1.54
N VAL A 557 -23.76 20.15 0.59
CA VAL A 557 -24.38 18.84 0.85
C VAL A 557 -23.46 18.03 1.76
N SER A 558 -22.16 17.98 1.43
CA SER A 558 -21.17 17.25 2.24
C SER A 558 -21.03 17.82 3.66
N SER A 559 -21.04 19.15 3.83
CA SER A 559 -21.03 19.76 5.16
C SER A 559 -22.33 19.53 5.93
N HIS A 560 -23.48 19.51 5.25
CA HIS A 560 -24.74 19.13 5.89
C HIS A 560 -24.70 17.68 6.37
N LEU A 561 -24.28 16.72 5.53
CA LEU A 561 -24.26 15.30 5.88
C LEU A 561 -23.27 14.99 7.01
N LEU A 562 -22.12 15.69 7.05
CA LEU A 562 -21.13 15.54 8.12
C LEU A 562 -21.48 16.33 9.40
N ALA A 563 -22.53 17.15 9.40
CA ALA A 563 -22.96 17.87 10.58
C ALA A 563 -23.61 16.91 11.59
N ALA A 564 -23.29 17.08 12.89
CA ALA A 564 -23.85 16.26 13.96
C ALA A 564 -25.40 16.27 13.99
N SER A 565 -26.03 17.38 13.57
CA SER A 565 -27.49 17.52 13.48
C SER A 565 -28.14 16.65 12.39
N SER A 566 -27.36 16.14 11.44
CA SER A 566 -27.85 15.46 10.23
C SER A 566 -27.38 14.00 10.16
N LYS A 567 -26.91 13.45 11.28
CA LYS A 567 -26.51 12.05 11.41
C LYS A 567 -27.54 11.05 10.84
N PRO A 568 -28.86 11.19 11.05
CA PRO A 568 -29.85 10.28 10.47
C PRO A 568 -29.91 10.31 8.93
N ASP A 569 -29.66 11.48 8.33
CA ASP A 569 -29.63 11.61 6.88
C ASP A 569 -28.36 10.96 6.31
N LEU A 570 -27.21 11.11 6.99
CA LEU A 570 -25.96 10.43 6.62
C LEU A 570 -26.07 8.90 6.75
N GLU A 571 -26.72 8.41 7.81
CA GLU A 571 -26.94 6.97 8.01
C GLU A 571 -27.72 6.35 6.85
N LYS A 572 -28.80 7.01 6.39
CA LYS A 572 -29.56 6.58 5.21
C LYS A 572 -28.73 6.57 3.93
N VAL A 573 -27.91 7.62 3.70
CA VAL A 573 -27.02 7.66 2.52
C VAL A 573 -26.05 6.48 2.56
N ILE A 574 -25.42 6.19 3.70
CA ILE A 574 -24.49 5.07 3.83
C ILE A 574 -25.21 3.73 3.60
N GLN A 575 -26.38 3.53 4.21
CA GLN A 575 -27.17 2.31 4.02
C GLN A 575 -27.64 2.13 2.56
N HIS A 576 -27.92 3.22 1.83
CA HIS A 576 -28.28 3.17 0.42
C HIS A 576 -27.12 2.72 -0.47
N HIS A 577 -25.88 2.98 -0.08
CA HIS A 577 -24.70 2.50 -0.79
C HIS A 577 -24.39 1.02 -0.51
N VAL A 578 -25.20 0.32 0.29
CA VAL A 578 -24.97 -1.07 0.62
C VAL A 578 -26.12 -1.90 0.10
N LEU A 579 -25.84 -2.74 -0.90
CA LEU A 579 -26.84 -3.67 -1.43
C LEU A 579 -27.08 -4.79 -0.43
N ASN A 580 -28.32 -5.25 -0.32
CA ASN A 580 -28.73 -6.36 0.55
C ASN A 580 -28.52 -7.76 -0.06
N SER A 581 -27.67 -7.84 -1.09
CA SER A 581 -27.25 -9.06 -1.75
C SER A 581 -25.77 -8.98 -2.14
N VAL A 582 -25.12 -10.14 -2.29
CA VAL A 582 -23.73 -10.24 -2.77
C VAL A 582 -23.74 -10.26 -4.29
N VAL A 583 -23.07 -9.29 -4.92
CA VAL A 583 -22.99 -9.17 -6.38
C VAL A 583 -21.54 -9.09 -6.83
N TYR A 584 -21.02 -10.18 -7.37
CA TYR A 584 -19.64 -10.26 -7.83
C TYR A 584 -19.42 -9.64 -9.22
N ALA A 585 -18.17 -9.30 -9.56
CA ALA A 585 -17.75 -8.72 -10.85
C ALA A 585 -18.37 -9.37 -12.10
N GLN A 586 -18.51 -10.70 -12.09
CA GLN A 586 -18.99 -11.45 -13.25
C GLN A 586 -20.48 -11.23 -13.49
N GLU A 587 -21.26 -11.01 -12.43
CA GLU A 587 -22.71 -10.81 -12.51
C GLU A 587 -23.06 -9.42 -13.05
N TRP A 588 -22.23 -8.41 -12.76
CA TRP A 588 -22.36 -7.06 -13.31
C TRP A 588 -22.27 -7.01 -14.84
N ARG A 589 -21.61 -7.99 -15.47
CA ARG A 589 -21.40 -8.04 -16.94
C ARG A 589 -22.60 -8.61 -17.71
N ASN A 590 -23.56 -9.25 -17.02
CA ASN A 590 -24.66 -9.98 -17.64
C ASN A 590 -25.98 -9.19 -17.62
N GLY A 591 -26.42 -8.69 -18.77
CA GLY A 591 -27.68 -7.97 -18.95
C GLY A 591 -27.49 -6.46 -19.23
N SER A 592 -28.53 -5.81 -19.78
CA SER A 592 -28.51 -4.38 -20.13
C SER A 592 -29.01 -3.48 -19.00
N GLN A 593 -29.99 -3.93 -18.21
CA GLN A 593 -30.56 -3.22 -17.07
C GLN A 593 -30.89 -4.18 -15.92
N ARG A 594 -30.57 -3.79 -14.68
CA ARG A 594 -30.90 -4.54 -13.45
C ARG A 594 -31.23 -3.58 -12.30
N THR A 595 -31.95 -4.06 -11.29
CA THR A 595 -32.29 -3.31 -10.09
C THR A 595 -31.87 -4.10 -8.86
N PHE A 596 -31.27 -3.43 -7.89
CA PHE A 596 -30.78 -4.03 -6.64
C PHE A 596 -31.37 -3.29 -5.45
N SER A 597 -31.82 -4.02 -4.44
CA SER A 597 -32.32 -3.42 -3.21
C SER A 597 -31.17 -3.11 -2.23
N THR A 598 -31.32 -2.03 -1.47
CA THR A 598 -30.32 -1.53 -0.53
C THR A 598 -30.72 -1.79 0.92
N LEU A 599 -29.79 -1.66 1.87
CA LEU A 599 -30.09 -1.78 3.30
C LEU A 599 -31.00 -0.67 3.82
N GLU A 600 -31.03 0.47 3.14
CA GLU A 600 -31.94 1.57 3.47
C GLU A 600 -33.39 1.24 3.09
N GLY A 601 -33.58 0.34 2.12
CA GLY A 601 -34.89 -0.11 1.62
C GLY A 601 -35.25 0.45 0.24
N SER A 602 -34.54 1.45 -0.25
CA SER A 602 -34.64 1.93 -1.65
C SER A 602 -33.82 1.07 -2.61
N ASP A 603 -34.04 1.26 -3.91
CA ASP A 603 -33.41 0.48 -4.97
C ASP A 603 -32.35 1.30 -5.72
N VAL A 604 -31.33 0.61 -6.23
CA VAL A 604 -30.32 1.14 -7.15
C VAL A 604 -30.48 0.44 -8.49
N HIS A 605 -30.63 1.23 -9.55
CA HIS A 605 -30.74 0.76 -10.92
C HIS A 605 -29.36 0.78 -11.59
N LEU A 606 -29.05 -0.29 -12.31
CA LEU A 606 -27.86 -0.45 -13.12
C LEU A 606 -28.26 -0.39 -14.58
N GLU A 607 -27.57 0.46 -15.35
CA GLU A 607 -27.71 0.57 -16.80
C GLU A 607 -26.34 0.48 -17.47
N ARG A 608 -26.28 -0.27 -18.58
CA ARG A 608 -25.06 -0.38 -19.38
C ARG A 608 -25.10 0.60 -20.54
N ASN A 609 -24.15 1.54 -20.58
CA ASN A 609 -24.05 2.47 -21.69
C ASN A 609 -23.49 1.77 -22.93
N ALA A 610 -24.31 1.67 -23.98
CA ALA A 610 -23.94 1.00 -25.23
C ALA A 610 -22.91 1.78 -26.07
N ASN A 611 -22.77 3.09 -25.83
CA ASN A 611 -21.98 3.99 -26.67
C ASN A 611 -20.51 4.14 -26.22
N ASP A 612 -20.20 3.83 -24.96
CA ASP A 612 -18.87 4.05 -24.37
C ASP A 612 -18.30 2.76 -23.74
N ASN A 613 -17.73 1.89 -24.57
CA ASN A 613 -17.04 0.63 -24.20
C ASN A 613 -17.79 -0.31 -23.23
N GLY A 614 -19.09 -0.11 -23.00
CA GLY A 614 -19.90 -0.88 -22.06
C GLY A 614 -19.71 -0.48 -20.59
N THR A 615 -19.41 0.79 -20.29
CA THR A 615 -19.37 1.31 -18.90
C THR A 615 -20.70 1.07 -18.18
N LEU A 616 -20.60 0.71 -16.90
CA LEU A 616 -21.75 0.47 -16.02
C LEU A 616 -22.08 1.74 -15.23
N LEU A 617 -23.32 2.20 -15.36
CA LEU A 617 -23.85 3.37 -14.68
C LEU A 617 -24.90 2.92 -13.64
N LEU A 618 -24.82 3.47 -12.44
CA LEU A 618 -25.75 3.26 -11.35
C LEU A 618 -26.56 4.53 -11.13
N SER A 619 -27.87 4.40 -10.89
CA SER A 619 -28.75 5.50 -10.52
C SER A 619 -29.65 5.09 -9.36
N ALA A 620 -29.89 5.99 -8.41
CA ALA A 620 -30.82 5.74 -7.31
C ALA A 620 -32.28 5.78 -7.80
N SER A 621 -33.19 5.05 -7.16
CA SER A 621 -34.63 5.07 -7.47
C SER A 621 -35.35 6.39 -7.10
N GLY A 622 -34.62 7.38 -6.57
CA GLY A 622 -35.10 8.73 -6.31
C GLY A 622 -34.02 9.63 -5.73
N GLY A 623 -34.41 10.78 -5.18
CA GLY A 623 -33.47 11.83 -4.76
C GLY A 623 -33.21 12.79 -5.93
N TRP A 624 -32.22 12.48 -6.77
CA TRP A 624 -31.91 13.25 -7.98
C TRP A 624 -32.10 12.39 -9.23
N ALA A 625 -33.14 12.71 -10.02
CA ALA A 625 -33.63 11.85 -11.11
C ALA A 625 -32.61 11.56 -12.23
N ASP A 626 -31.62 12.43 -12.43
CA ASP A 626 -30.61 12.32 -13.50
C ASP A 626 -29.20 12.01 -12.96
N MET A 627 -29.06 11.64 -11.68
CA MET A 627 -27.75 11.36 -11.09
C MET A 627 -27.31 9.94 -11.43
N HIS A 628 -26.19 9.84 -12.15
CA HIS A 628 -25.53 8.58 -12.46
C HIS A 628 -24.16 8.51 -11.80
N ALA A 629 -23.82 7.36 -11.22
CA ALA A 629 -22.50 7.04 -10.71
C ALA A 629 -21.90 5.89 -11.54
N GLN A 630 -20.67 6.05 -12.01
CA GLN A 630 -19.95 4.98 -12.69
C GLN A 630 -19.48 3.93 -11.68
N LEU A 631 -19.75 2.66 -11.98
CA LEU A 631 -19.30 1.52 -11.18
C LEU A 631 -17.88 1.09 -11.60
N HIS A 632 -16.94 1.12 -10.66
CA HIS A 632 -15.60 0.58 -10.81
C HIS A 632 -15.52 -0.81 -10.19
N ILE A 633 -15.45 -1.83 -11.04
CA ILE A 633 -15.42 -3.24 -10.65
C ILE A 633 -14.04 -3.59 -10.09
N LYS A 634 -13.94 -3.86 -8.78
CA LYS A 634 -12.68 -4.17 -8.09
C LYS A 634 -12.66 -5.53 -7.39
N ASN A 635 -13.83 -6.09 -7.03
CA ASN A 635 -13.94 -7.39 -6.35
C ASN A 635 -13.12 -7.50 -5.04
N ALA A 636 -13.18 -6.48 -4.19
CA ALA A 636 -12.55 -6.55 -2.87
C ALA A 636 -13.43 -7.41 -1.94
N LEU A 637 -13.09 -8.70 -1.82
CA LEU A 637 -13.85 -9.68 -1.03
C LEU A 637 -13.82 -9.31 0.46
N THR A 638 -14.93 -9.56 1.15
CA THR A 638 -15.08 -9.33 2.60
C THR A 638 -15.76 -10.52 3.26
N GLN A 639 -15.77 -10.57 4.59
CA GLN A 639 -16.47 -11.62 5.35
C GLN A 639 -17.98 -11.68 5.07
N THR A 640 -18.61 -10.53 4.76
CA THR A 640 -20.06 -10.42 4.53
C THR A 640 -20.45 -10.31 3.05
N GLY A 641 -19.48 -10.20 2.14
CA GLY A 641 -19.73 -10.11 0.70
C GLY A 641 -18.57 -9.53 -0.08
N VAL A 642 -18.79 -8.41 -0.78
CA VAL A 642 -17.80 -7.83 -1.69
C VAL A 642 -17.95 -6.32 -1.81
N ILE A 643 -16.83 -5.61 -1.88
CA ILE A 643 -16.78 -4.16 -2.08
C ILE A 643 -16.51 -3.86 -3.56
N HIS A 644 -17.30 -2.92 -4.09
CA HIS A 644 -17.01 -2.23 -5.35
C HIS A 644 -16.91 -0.72 -5.12
N GLU A 645 -16.22 -0.02 -6.02
CA GLU A 645 -16.06 1.42 -5.90
C GLU A 645 -16.99 2.14 -6.87
N VAL A 646 -17.47 3.33 -6.49
CA VAL A 646 -18.33 4.16 -7.35
C VAL A 646 -17.76 5.57 -7.50
N SER A 647 -18.02 6.18 -8.66
CA SER A 647 -17.52 7.52 -8.95
C SER A 647 -18.24 8.60 -8.15
N ASP A 648 -19.53 8.45 -7.83
CA ASP A 648 -20.36 9.52 -7.25
C ASP A 648 -21.24 9.01 -6.11
N VAL A 649 -21.61 9.90 -5.17
CA VAL A 649 -22.41 9.57 -3.98
C VAL A 649 -23.89 9.60 -4.33
N LEU A 650 -24.56 8.44 -4.35
CA LEU A 650 -25.97 8.31 -4.65
C LEU A 650 -26.85 8.75 -3.45
N ILE A 651 -27.74 9.72 -3.66
CA ILE A 651 -28.65 10.21 -2.60
C ILE A 651 -30.00 9.48 -2.72
N PRO A 652 -30.46 8.73 -1.70
CA PRO A 652 -31.74 8.04 -1.75
C PRO A 652 -32.93 9.00 -1.65
N ARG A 653 -34.09 8.56 -2.13
CA ARG A 653 -35.39 9.25 -2.00
C ARG A 653 -35.73 9.68 -0.55
N SER A 654 -35.34 8.88 0.44
CA SER A 654 -35.71 9.08 1.84
C SER A 654 -34.96 10.22 2.53
N VAL A 655 -33.90 10.73 1.89
CA VAL A 655 -33.09 11.84 2.36
C VAL A 655 -33.62 13.11 1.70
N ASN A 656 -34.39 13.89 2.47
CA ASN A 656 -34.95 15.13 2.00
C ASN A 656 -33.99 16.30 2.29
N LEU A 657 -33.21 16.72 1.29
CA LEU A 657 -32.37 17.90 1.29
C LEU A 657 -33.18 19.11 0.80
N THR A 658 -33.78 19.82 1.76
CA THR A 658 -34.48 21.07 1.48
C THR A 658 -33.49 22.24 1.33
N VAL A 659 -33.91 23.30 0.62
CA VAL A 659 -33.13 24.55 0.51
C VAL A 659 -32.78 25.08 1.91
N GLY A 660 -33.70 25.04 2.86
CA GLY A 660 -33.47 25.46 4.23
C GLY A 660 -32.38 24.68 4.97
N LYS A 661 -32.25 23.37 4.73
CA LYS A 661 -31.15 22.56 5.30
C LYS A 661 -29.79 22.97 4.72
N LEU A 662 -29.74 23.24 3.43
CA LEU A 662 -28.52 23.68 2.72
C LEU A 662 -28.13 25.12 3.10
N VAL A 663 -29.10 26.02 3.31
CA VAL A 663 -28.86 27.39 3.80
C VAL A 663 -28.21 27.38 5.19
N ARG A 664 -28.64 26.48 6.09
CA ARG A 664 -27.98 26.30 7.39
C ARG A 664 -26.53 25.83 7.22
N ALA A 665 -26.28 24.91 6.29
CA ALA A 665 -24.93 24.45 5.98
C ALA A 665 -24.04 25.57 5.43
N ALA A 666 -24.61 26.48 4.64
CA ALA A 666 -23.95 27.70 4.14
C ALA A 666 -23.80 28.83 5.18
N LYS A 667 -24.15 28.58 6.46
CA LYS A 667 -24.18 29.60 7.53
C LYS A 667 -24.99 30.84 7.12
N GLY A 668 -26.14 30.66 6.47
CA GLY A 668 -27.01 31.73 5.98
C GLY A 668 -28.26 31.95 6.85
N SER A 669 -28.13 31.93 8.18
CA SER A 669 -29.28 32.05 9.10
C SER A 669 -30.03 33.38 8.95
N THR A 670 -29.29 34.45 8.64
CA THR A 670 -29.82 35.79 8.35
C THR A 670 -30.66 35.79 7.08
N MET A 671 -30.15 35.16 6.01
CA MET A 671 -30.88 35.03 4.74
C MET A 671 -32.14 34.18 4.91
N ALA A 672 -32.07 33.07 5.66
CA ALA A 672 -33.25 32.26 5.97
C ALA A 672 -34.33 33.09 6.69
N THR A 673 -33.93 33.94 7.65
CA THR A 673 -34.85 34.83 8.36
C THR A 673 -35.48 35.87 7.43
N MET A 674 -34.72 36.42 6.48
CA MET A 674 -35.23 37.34 5.47
C MET A 674 -36.27 36.67 4.56
N VAL A 675 -36.00 35.44 4.10
CA VAL A 675 -36.91 34.67 3.25
C VAL A 675 -38.24 34.40 3.97
N VAL A 676 -38.19 34.03 5.26
CA VAL A 676 -39.40 33.84 6.08
C VAL A 676 -40.17 35.16 6.25
N LYS A 677 -39.48 36.27 6.56
CA LYS A 677 -40.13 37.58 6.71
C LYS A 677 -40.73 38.13 5.42
N ALA A 678 -40.17 37.76 4.26
CA ALA A 678 -40.70 38.13 2.94
C ALA A 678 -41.95 37.31 2.52
N GLY A 679 -42.37 36.32 3.33
CA GLY A 679 -43.51 35.44 3.05
C GLY A 679 -43.19 34.34 2.04
N LEU A 680 -41.93 33.90 1.96
CA LEU A 680 -41.42 32.90 1.00
C LEU A 680 -40.86 31.65 1.72
N ASP A 681 -41.38 31.34 2.91
CA ASP A 681 -40.95 30.20 3.74
C ASP A 681 -41.12 28.84 3.08
N TRP A 682 -42.12 28.70 2.20
CA TRP A 682 -42.34 27.51 1.38
C TRP A 682 -41.15 27.14 0.49
N VAL A 683 -40.34 28.12 0.06
CA VAL A 683 -39.10 27.86 -0.72
C VAL A 683 -38.06 27.14 0.14
N LEU A 684 -37.90 27.54 1.41
CA LEU A 684 -36.96 26.89 2.33
C LEU A 684 -37.38 25.46 2.66
N ASN A 685 -38.68 25.22 2.71
CA ASN A 685 -39.26 23.89 2.94
C ASN A 685 -39.29 23.04 1.67
N GLY A 686 -39.12 23.65 0.50
CA GLY A 686 -39.18 22.99 -0.81
C GLY A 686 -40.60 22.53 -1.17
N THR A 687 -41.62 23.22 -0.65
CA THR A 687 -43.04 22.97 -0.93
C THR A 687 -43.55 23.91 -2.04
N ALA A 688 -44.68 23.57 -2.66
CA ALA A 688 -45.34 24.49 -3.60
C ALA A 688 -45.81 25.78 -2.90
N PRO A 689 -45.96 26.91 -3.62
CA PRO A 689 -46.54 28.13 -3.09
C PRO A 689 -47.97 27.88 -2.56
N PRO A 690 -48.41 28.57 -1.50
CA PRO A 690 -49.75 28.41 -0.94
C PRO A 690 -50.86 28.66 -1.97
N GLU A 691 -51.92 27.84 -1.95
CA GLU A 691 -53.08 27.96 -2.84
C GLU A 691 -53.77 29.32 -2.66
N GLY A 692 -54.08 30.01 -3.77
CA GLY A 692 -54.68 31.35 -3.78
C GLY A 692 -53.69 32.52 -3.57
N SER A 693 -52.38 32.25 -3.57
CA SER A 693 -51.35 33.31 -3.56
C SER A 693 -50.98 33.79 -4.96
N GLN A 694 -50.50 35.04 -5.07
CA GLN A 694 -50.05 35.64 -6.35
C GLN A 694 -48.99 34.82 -7.10
N TRP A 695 -48.27 33.93 -6.40
CA TRP A 695 -47.24 33.07 -6.97
C TRP A 695 -47.81 31.77 -7.54
N ALA A 696 -48.92 31.28 -7.00
CA ALA A 696 -49.64 30.13 -7.55
C ALA A 696 -50.24 30.47 -8.93
N ASP A 697 -50.77 31.68 -9.09
CA ASP A 697 -51.34 32.18 -10.34
C ASP A 697 -50.30 32.37 -11.47
N GLN A 698 -49.02 32.48 -11.11
CA GLN A 698 -47.89 32.61 -12.06
C GLN A 698 -47.38 31.26 -12.59
N GLY A 699 -48.02 30.14 -12.22
CA GLY A 699 -47.62 28.81 -12.70
C GLY A 699 -46.31 28.28 -12.09
N LEU A 700 -45.89 28.82 -10.95
CA LEU A 700 -44.63 28.47 -10.27
C LEU A 700 -44.76 27.24 -9.34
N GLY A 701 -45.85 26.48 -9.44
CA GLY A 701 -46.19 25.36 -8.57
C GLY A 701 -45.28 24.13 -8.71
N GLU A 702 -44.70 23.92 -9.90
CA GLU A 702 -43.85 22.76 -10.23
C GLU A 702 -42.36 23.11 -10.38
N ALA A 703 -41.97 24.37 -10.19
CA ALA A 703 -40.60 24.83 -10.41
C ALA A 703 -39.66 24.42 -9.25
N GLY A 704 -38.45 23.96 -9.60
CA GLY A 704 -37.34 23.85 -8.65
C GLY A 704 -36.75 25.22 -8.34
N TRP A 705 -36.17 25.42 -7.16
CA TRP A 705 -35.67 26.74 -6.74
C TRP A 705 -34.18 26.70 -6.45
N THR A 706 -33.41 27.62 -7.04
CA THR A 706 -32.04 27.88 -6.61
C THR A 706 -31.97 29.19 -5.85
N LEU A 707 -31.51 29.13 -4.60
CA LEU A 707 -31.28 30.29 -3.76
C LEU A 707 -29.79 30.66 -3.79
N LEU A 708 -29.50 31.87 -4.26
CA LEU A 708 -28.20 32.51 -4.06
C LEU A 708 -28.13 32.97 -2.60
N CYS A 709 -27.41 32.24 -1.76
CA CYS A 709 -27.40 32.44 -0.32
C CYS A 709 -26.13 33.15 0.13
N PRO A 710 -26.20 34.39 0.61
CA PRO A 710 -25.06 35.01 1.28
C PRO A 710 -24.83 34.35 2.64
N SER A 711 -23.56 34.18 3.03
CA SER A 711 -23.22 33.79 4.39
C SER A 711 -23.55 34.89 5.40
N ASP A 712 -23.71 34.56 6.67
CA ASP A 712 -24.03 35.53 7.74
C ASP A 712 -22.98 36.65 7.85
N ASP A 713 -21.73 36.36 7.48
CA ASP A 713 -20.65 37.34 7.42
C ASP A 713 -20.88 38.44 6.38
N ALA A 714 -21.62 38.14 5.29
CA ALA A 714 -21.95 39.10 4.24
C ALA A 714 -22.89 40.21 4.73
N PHE A 715 -23.61 39.99 5.82
CA PHE A 715 -24.59 40.94 6.37
C PHE A 715 -23.98 41.92 7.40
N LYS A 716 -22.70 41.78 7.78
CA LYS A 716 -22.06 42.60 8.83
C LYS A 716 -22.16 44.11 8.61
N ASN A 717 -22.16 44.56 7.36
CA ASN A 717 -22.21 45.98 7.00
C ASN A 717 -23.62 46.46 6.62
N ILE A 718 -24.64 45.63 6.83
CA ILE A 718 -26.04 45.92 6.46
C ILE A 718 -26.85 46.17 7.74
N LYS A 719 -27.53 47.31 7.80
CA LYS A 719 -28.43 47.64 8.91
C LYS A 719 -29.73 46.83 8.81
N LEU A 720 -29.71 45.62 9.36
CA LEU A 720 -30.86 44.70 9.32
C LEU A 720 -32.14 45.28 9.93
N THR A 721 -32.04 46.15 10.95
CA THR A 721 -33.21 46.79 11.58
C THR A 721 -33.95 47.72 10.62
N GLU A 722 -33.23 48.51 9.81
CA GLU A 722 -33.82 49.36 8.77
C GLU A 722 -34.39 48.50 7.64
N LEU A 723 -33.70 47.41 7.27
CA LEU A 723 -34.13 46.51 6.21
C LEU A 723 -35.40 45.73 6.57
N TYR A 724 -35.54 45.29 7.82
CA TYR A 724 -36.75 44.60 8.29
C TYR A 724 -37.95 45.53 8.50
N ALA A 725 -37.74 46.86 8.55
CA ALA A 725 -38.82 47.83 8.63
C ALA A 725 -39.41 48.16 7.24
N ASP A 726 -38.69 47.89 6.16
CA ASP A 726 -39.07 48.15 4.77
C ASP A 726 -39.38 46.81 4.06
N GLU A 727 -40.64 46.37 4.12
CA GLU A 727 -41.09 45.09 3.58
C GLU A 727 -40.92 44.99 2.05
N GLU A 728 -41.09 46.08 1.31
CA GLU A 728 -41.00 46.10 -0.14
C GLU A 728 -39.54 45.90 -0.58
N ARG A 729 -38.62 46.65 0.05
CA ARG A 729 -37.19 46.50 -0.21
C ARG A 729 -36.64 45.15 0.24
N LEU A 730 -37.12 44.63 1.37
CA LEU A 730 -36.78 43.27 1.83
C LEU A 730 -37.19 42.24 0.78
N ARG A 731 -38.43 42.34 0.27
CA ARG A 731 -38.98 41.42 -0.73
C ARG A 731 -38.17 41.48 -2.02
N ASP A 732 -37.85 42.66 -2.53
CA ASP A 732 -37.05 42.82 -3.76
C ASP A 732 -35.65 42.19 -3.64
N ILE A 733 -35.03 42.31 -2.46
CA ILE A 733 -33.73 41.67 -2.21
C ILE A 733 -33.89 40.15 -2.22
N VAL A 734 -34.91 39.59 -1.56
CA VAL A 734 -35.10 38.15 -1.53
C VAL A 734 -35.42 37.59 -2.92
N THR A 735 -36.28 38.27 -3.69
CA THR A 735 -36.64 37.83 -5.05
C THR A 735 -35.48 37.94 -6.05
N GLN A 736 -34.53 38.87 -5.85
CA GLN A 736 -33.28 38.97 -6.63
C GLN A 736 -32.35 37.76 -6.43
N HIS A 737 -32.47 37.04 -5.31
CA HIS A 737 -31.63 35.88 -5.00
C HIS A 737 -32.30 34.54 -5.33
N LEU A 738 -33.56 34.56 -5.75
CA LEU A 738 -34.33 33.37 -6.07
C LEU A 738 -34.43 33.17 -7.57
N VAL A 739 -33.89 32.05 -8.05
CA VAL A 739 -33.94 31.62 -9.45
C VAL A 739 -34.93 30.46 -9.57
N PRO A 740 -36.11 30.66 -10.20
CA PRO A 740 -37.02 29.57 -10.54
C PRO A 740 -36.45 28.77 -11.72
N LEU A 741 -36.39 27.45 -11.58
CA LEU A 741 -36.06 26.51 -12.64
C LEU A 741 -37.34 25.87 -13.15
N GLN A 742 -37.76 26.26 -14.36
CA GLN A 742 -38.77 25.52 -15.10
C GLN A 742 -38.09 24.28 -15.72
N THR A 743 -38.70 23.12 -15.57
CA THR A 743 -38.27 21.88 -16.24
C THR A 743 -38.11 22.15 -17.74
N PRO A 744 -36.94 21.86 -18.35
CA PRO A 744 -36.71 22.21 -19.75
C PRO A 744 -37.66 21.43 -20.66
N LYS A 745 -38.34 22.14 -21.57
CA LYS A 745 -39.03 21.54 -22.72
C LYS A 745 -37.99 20.95 -23.68
N GLU A 746 -37.91 19.62 -23.71
CA GLU A 746 -37.47 18.67 -24.76
C GLU A 746 -36.29 18.93 -25.73
N ASP A 747 -35.70 20.13 -25.85
CA ASP A 747 -34.80 20.46 -26.98
C ASP A 747 -33.29 20.39 -26.70
N ILE A 748 -32.85 19.93 -25.52
CA ILE A 748 -31.41 19.81 -25.21
C ILE A 748 -30.98 18.33 -25.28
N PRO A 749 -29.98 17.98 -26.11
CA PRO A 749 -29.51 16.59 -26.21
C PRO A 749 -29.05 16.10 -24.83
N LYS A 750 -29.67 15.02 -24.32
CA LYS A 750 -29.38 14.41 -23.01
C LYS A 750 -27.87 14.19 -22.78
N ASN A 751 -27.14 13.79 -23.82
CA ASN A 751 -25.68 13.55 -23.76
C ASN A 751 -24.83 14.80 -23.43
N VAL A 752 -25.36 16.01 -23.59
CA VAL A 752 -24.67 17.28 -23.23
C VAL A 752 -24.95 17.62 -21.76
N PHE A 753 -26.12 17.28 -21.24
CA PHE A 753 -26.44 17.44 -19.81
C PHE A 753 -25.59 16.50 -18.93
N ASP A 754 -25.43 15.24 -19.36
CA ASP A 754 -24.75 14.18 -18.59
C ASP A 754 -23.24 14.42 -18.39
N ASN A 755 -22.57 15.07 -19.35
CA ASN A 755 -21.13 15.36 -19.28
C ASN A 755 -20.80 16.70 -18.60
N VAL A 756 -21.77 17.60 -18.45
CA VAL A 756 -21.55 19.01 -18.07
C VAL A 756 -22.07 19.34 -16.67
N LEU A 757 -23.11 18.65 -16.18
CA LEU A 757 -23.64 18.87 -14.84
C LEU A 757 -23.01 17.94 -13.81
N ASN A 758 -21.89 18.39 -13.24
CA ASN A 758 -21.27 17.84 -12.02
C ASN A 758 -22.19 18.00 -10.77
N ASN A 759 -23.42 17.47 -10.80
CA ASN A 759 -24.43 17.55 -9.72
C ASN A 759 -24.74 18.98 -9.22
N ARG A 760 -24.41 20.01 -10.00
CA ARG A 760 -24.60 21.42 -9.61
C ARG A 760 -26.08 21.81 -9.71
N PRO A 761 -26.56 22.74 -8.85
CA PRO A 761 -27.93 23.25 -8.93
C PRO A 761 -28.19 24.08 -10.21
N LEU A 762 -27.15 24.74 -10.75
CA LEU A 762 -27.17 25.53 -11.99
C LEU A 762 -25.91 25.26 -12.82
N ILE A 763 -25.97 25.51 -14.13
CA ILE A 763 -24.81 25.53 -15.01
C ILE A 763 -24.06 26.84 -14.75
N LEU A 764 -22.79 26.76 -14.39
CA LEU A 764 -21.98 27.91 -13.97
C LEU A 764 -20.92 28.29 -15.00
N ASP A 765 -21.24 28.10 -16.28
CA ASP A 765 -20.36 28.40 -17.41
C ASP A 765 -20.22 29.90 -17.62
N ASP A 766 -19.19 30.30 -18.36
CA ASP A 766 -18.96 31.71 -18.65
C ASP A 766 -20.12 32.30 -19.46
N GLU A 767 -20.64 33.44 -19.01
CA GLU A 767 -21.81 34.15 -19.56
C GLU A 767 -23.18 33.46 -19.38
N ALA A 768 -23.26 32.40 -18.55
CA ALA A 768 -24.54 31.76 -18.22
C ALA A 768 -25.47 32.76 -17.50
N THR A 769 -26.67 32.98 -18.05
CA THR A 769 -27.63 33.97 -17.56
C THR A 769 -28.91 33.30 -17.07
N TYR A 770 -29.40 33.72 -15.91
CA TYR A 770 -30.61 33.19 -15.30
C TYR A 770 -31.57 34.31 -14.88
N THR A 771 -32.86 34.11 -15.14
CA THR A 771 -33.94 35.00 -14.73
C THR A 771 -34.27 34.78 -13.26
N THR A 772 -34.23 35.83 -12.44
CA THR A 772 -34.67 35.75 -11.03
C THR A 772 -36.14 36.09 -10.90
N LEU A 773 -36.72 35.85 -9.72
CA LEU A 773 -38.11 36.20 -9.44
C LEU A 773 -38.38 37.72 -9.51
N LEU A 774 -37.36 38.57 -9.39
CA LEU A 774 -37.47 40.02 -9.55
C LEU A 774 -37.60 40.47 -11.02
N SER A 775 -37.25 39.63 -11.99
CA SER A 775 -37.16 40.01 -13.42
C SER A 775 -38.52 40.40 -14.03
N SER A 776 -39.63 39.96 -13.42
CA SER A 776 -40.98 40.35 -13.85
C SER A 776 -41.31 41.81 -13.50
N SER A 777 -40.69 42.38 -12.47
CA SER A 777 -40.93 43.75 -12.00
C SER A 777 -39.77 44.72 -12.30
N SER A 778 -38.58 44.22 -12.65
CA SER A 778 -37.39 45.03 -12.90
C SER A 778 -36.62 44.61 -14.16
N LEU A 779 -36.19 45.61 -14.95
CA LEU A 779 -35.27 45.45 -16.09
C LEU A 779 -33.89 44.89 -15.69
N TYR A 780 -33.54 44.92 -14.40
CA TYR A 780 -32.27 44.45 -13.85
C TYR A 780 -32.46 43.23 -12.92
N GLY A 781 -33.50 42.42 -13.13
CA GLY A 781 -33.72 41.21 -12.31
C GLY A 781 -32.81 40.03 -12.67
N ASP A 782 -32.35 39.91 -13.91
CA ASP A 782 -31.52 38.78 -14.35
C ASP A 782 -30.15 38.76 -13.65
N VAL A 783 -29.61 37.57 -13.39
CA VAL A 783 -28.23 37.34 -12.93
C VAL A 783 -27.40 36.65 -14.00
N VAL A 784 -26.10 36.96 -14.04
CA VAL A 784 -25.12 36.39 -14.97
C VAL A 784 -23.93 35.82 -14.20
N PHE A 785 -23.51 34.62 -14.58
CA PHE A 785 -22.31 33.96 -14.07
C PHE A 785 -21.15 34.19 -15.04
N ARG A 786 -19.95 34.36 -14.49
CA ARG A 786 -18.71 34.49 -15.25
C ARG A 786 -17.61 33.67 -14.57
N VAL A 787 -16.81 33.00 -15.37
CA VAL A 787 -15.66 32.22 -14.90
C VAL A 787 -14.39 33.06 -15.09
N GLU A 788 -13.70 33.36 -13.99
CA GLU A 788 -12.44 34.10 -14.02
C GLU A 788 -11.29 33.21 -14.54
N SER A 789 -10.20 33.83 -14.99
CA SER A 789 -9.03 33.11 -15.54
C SER A 789 -8.34 32.16 -14.54
N ASP A 790 -8.64 32.31 -13.25
CA ASP A 790 -8.16 31.43 -12.17
C ASP A 790 -9.12 30.26 -11.87
N GLY A 791 -10.22 30.15 -12.63
CA GLY A 791 -11.23 29.09 -12.50
C GLY A 791 -12.32 29.39 -11.47
N LYS A 792 -12.33 30.55 -10.81
CA LYS A 792 -13.41 30.92 -9.87
C LYS A 792 -14.62 31.48 -10.59
N THR A 793 -15.81 31.14 -10.11
CA THR A 793 -17.06 31.67 -10.64
C THR A 793 -17.53 32.88 -9.83
N VAL A 794 -17.93 33.95 -10.53
CA VAL A 794 -18.62 35.11 -9.96
C VAL A 794 -20.04 35.16 -10.50
N VAL A 795 -20.97 35.66 -9.70
CA VAL A 795 -22.36 35.93 -10.08
C VAL A 795 -22.63 37.41 -9.92
N GLY A 796 -23.26 38.05 -10.90
CA GLY A 796 -23.63 39.47 -10.81
C GLY A 796 -24.95 39.77 -11.50
N ILE A 797 -25.48 40.96 -11.27
CA ILE A 797 -26.73 41.40 -11.89
C ILE A 797 -26.47 41.79 -13.35
N LYS A 798 -27.23 41.20 -14.28
CA LYS A 798 -27.06 41.40 -15.72
C LYS A 798 -27.37 42.85 -16.10
N GLY A 799 -26.47 43.46 -16.85
CA GLY A 799 -26.63 44.86 -17.30
C GLY A 799 -26.45 45.90 -16.20
N ALA A 800 -26.29 45.50 -14.93
CA ALA A 800 -25.93 46.40 -13.85
C ALA A 800 -24.49 46.87 -14.06
N ARG A 801 -24.34 48.14 -14.46
CA ARG A 801 -23.05 48.82 -14.50
C ARG A 801 -22.93 49.64 -13.24
N GLY A 802 -22.32 49.04 -12.23
CA GLY A 802 -22.13 49.73 -10.99
C GLY A 802 -21.24 50.93 -11.11
N ASP A 803 -21.56 51.99 -10.38
CA ASP A 803 -20.68 53.14 -10.25
C ASP A 803 -19.33 52.77 -9.65
N ASN A 804 -19.18 51.56 -9.07
CA ASN A 804 -18.03 51.14 -8.26
C ASN A 804 -17.50 49.73 -8.50
N GLY A 805 -18.11 48.97 -9.41
CA GLY A 805 -17.66 47.64 -9.79
C GLY A 805 -17.51 46.60 -8.66
N LYS A 806 -18.04 46.80 -7.44
CA LYS A 806 -17.89 45.83 -6.33
C LYS A 806 -19.14 45.50 -5.47
N ARG A 807 -20.34 46.05 -5.75
CA ARG A 807 -21.61 45.73 -5.03
C ARG A 807 -22.63 45.01 -5.93
N ASP A 808 -22.33 44.84 -7.22
CA ASP A 808 -23.30 44.26 -8.16
C ASP A 808 -22.94 42.81 -8.53
N TRP A 809 -21.91 42.24 -7.89
CA TRP A 809 -21.49 40.86 -8.06
C TRP A 809 -20.89 40.27 -6.79
N ALA A 810 -20.93 38.95 -6.68
CA ALA A 810 -20.45 38.14 -5.57
C ALA A 810 -19.67 36.92 -6.10
N HIS A 811 -18.69 36.43 -5.34
CA HIS A 811 -18.01 35.17 -5.63
C HIS A 811 -18.87 34.00 -5.18
N VAL A 812 -18.94 32.95 -6.02
CA VAL A 812 -19.49 31.66 -5.62
C VAL A 812 -18.47 30.96 -4.73
N VAL A 813 -18.85 30.71 -3.47
CA VAL A 813 -18.00 30.09 -2.45
C VAL A 813 -18.20 28.57 -2.45
N ALA A 814 -19.45 28.14 -2.43
CA ALA A 814 -19.85 26.75 -2.36
C ALA A 814 -21.23 26.57 -2.98
N TRP A 815 -21.66 25.31 -3.15
CA TRP A 815 -22.98 25.00 -3.67
C TRP A 815 -23.46 23.65 -3.13
N GLY A 816 -24.77 23.42 -3.23
CA GLY A 816 -25.42 22.15 -2.95
C GLY A 816 -26.77 22.07 -3.66
N ARG A 817 -27.09 20.90 -4.22
CA ARG A 817 -28.36 20.65 -4.93
C ARG A 817 -29.43 20.16 -3.94
N SER A 818 -30.67 20.60 -4.11
CA SER A 818 -31.80 20.12 -3.29
C SER A 818 -32.45 18.88 -3.89
N THR A 819 -33.09 18.05 -3.06
CA THR A 819 -33.91 16.91 -3.52
C THR A 819 -35.39 17.30 -3.68
N THR A 820 -35.82 18.44 -3.13
CA THR A 820 -37.17 19.00 -3.28
C THR A 820 -37.39 19.67 -4.64
N GLY A 821 -38.65 19.85 -5.07
CA GLY A 821 -38.97 20.57 -6.32
C GLY A 821 -38.58 19.80 -7.59
N GLY A 822 -38.89 18.50 -7.66
CA GLY A 822 -38.51 17.62 -8.77
C GLY A 822 -37.01 17.28 -8.82
N GLY A 823 -36.26 17.55 -7.75
CA GLY A 823 -34.81 17.34 -7.70
C GLY A 823 -34.01 18.38 -8.50
N THR A 824 -34.64 19.50 -8.88
CA THR A 824 -34.00 20.60 -9.60
C THR A 824 -33.83 21.81 -8.66
N GLY A 825 -32.69 22.49 -8.74
CA GLY A 825 -32.36 23.62 -7.87
C GLY A 825 -31.52 23.28 -6.63
N GLY A 826 -31.41 24.22 -5.70
CA GLY A 826 -30.57 24.09 -4.52
C GLY A 826 -30.11 25.43 -3.92
N VAL A 827 -28.89 25.45 -3.41
CA VAL A 827 -28.27 26.63 -2.80
C VAL A 827 -26.90 26.86 -3.42
N ILE A 828 -26.61 28.11 -3.74
CA ILE A 828 -25.27 28.56 -4.12
C ILE A 828 -24.84 29.57 -3.05
N GLU A 829 -23.83 29.23 -2.27
CA GLU A 829 -23.26 30.14 -1.27
C GLU A 829 -22.46 31.23 -1.98
N ILE A 830 -22.76 32.48 -1.65
CA ILE A 830 -22.09 33.66 -2.18
C ILE A 830 -21.47 34.48 -1.05
N ASP A 831 -20.35 35.14 -1.33
CA ASP A 831 -19.62 35.90 -0.32
C ASP A 831 -20.23 37.29 -0.01
N ARG A 832 -21.22 37.73 -0.80
CA ARG A 832 -21.88 39.05 -0.67
C ARG A 832 -23.36 38.98 -1.03
N LEU A 833 -24.15 39.89 -0.44
CA LEU A 833 -25.55 40.09 -0.80
C LEU A 833 -25.68 40.88 -2.12
N LEU A 834 -26.46 40.38 -3.07
CA LEU A 834 -26.80 41.06 -4.32
C LEU A 834 -27.96 42.03 -4.10
N ILE A 835 -27.70 43.33 -4.12
CA ILE A 835 -28.74 44.35 -3.95
C ILE A 835 -29.35 44.69 -5.32
N PRO A 836 -30.70 44.67 -5.47
CA PRO A 836 -31.37 45.06 -6.72
C PRO A 836 -30.83 46.37 -7.30
N TYR A 837 -30.36 46.33 -8.54
CA TYR A 837 -29.75 47.50 -9.17
C TYR A 837 -30.82 48.46 -9.69
N SER A 838 -30.75 49.71 -9.22
CA SER A 838 -31.50 50.84 -9.79
C SER A 838 -30.51 51.91 -10.28
N PRO A 839 -30.55 52.32 -11.56
CA PRO A 839 -29.57 53.28 -12.10
C PRO A 839 -29.77 54.67 -11.47
N SER A 840 -28.85 55.03 -10.58
CA SER A 840 -28.90 56.31 -9.85
C SER A 840 -28.85 57.55 -10.74
N TRP A 841 -28.31 57.44 -11.96
CA TRP A 841 -28.22 58.55 -12.90
C TRP A 841 -29.57 58.92 -13.50
N TRP A 842 -30.55 58.02 -13.53
CA TRP A 842 -31.89 58.35 -13.99
C TRP A 842 -32.62 59.24 -12.97
N ASN A 843 -32.44 58.96 -11.68
CA ASN A 843 -32.99 59.77 -10.58
C ASN A 843 -32.19 61.06 -10.32
N ALA A 844 -30.87 61.05 -10.50
CA ALA A 844 -30.02 62.21 -10.24
C ALA A 844 -29.80 63.12 -11.47
N TYR A 845 -29.77 62.55 -12.68
CA TYR A 845 -29.42 63.25 -13.91
C TYR A 845 -30.45 63.10 -15.03
N GLY A 846 -31.50 62.29 -14.89
CA GLY A 846 -32.53 62.14 -15.95
C GLY A 846 -33.21 63.47 -16.30
N ALA A 847 -33.64 64.22 -15.28
CA ALA A 847 -34.16 65.57 -15.47
C ALA A 847 -33.07 66.58 -15.94
N PRO A 848 -31.87 66.65 -15.32
CA PRO A 848 -30.76 67.49 -15.79
C PRO A 848 -30.25 67.21 -17.22
N ILE A 849 -30.23 65.96 -17.68
CA ILE A 849 -29.83 65.55 -19.03
C ILE A 849 -30.93 65.91 -20.02
N GLY A 850 -32.21 65.74 -19.66
CA GLY A 850 -33.32 66.26 -20.46
C GLY A 850 -33.22 67.78 -20.66
N VAL A 851 -32.97 68.53 -19.57
CA VAL A 851 -32.72 69.97 -19.59
C VAL A 851 -31.43 70.32 -20.33
N GLY A 852 -30.39 69.49 -20.21
CA GLY A 852 -29.09 69.65 -20.85
C GLY A 852 -29.10 69.36 -22.35
N VAL A 853 -29.91 68.41 -22.84
CA VAL A 853 -30.09 68.14 -24.28
C VAL A 853 -30.90 69.25 -24.92
N VAL A 854 -31.95 69.74 -24.24
CA VAL A 854 -32.69 70.95 -24.66
C VAL A 854 -31.78 72.18 -24.62
N GLY A 855 -30.94 72.28 -23.59
CA GLY A 855 -29.95 73.34 -23.42
C GLY A 855 -28.84 73.31 -24.48
N VAL A 856 -28.29 72.15 -24.83
CA VAL A 856 -27.28 71.97 -25.89
C VAL A 856 -27.91 72.17 -27.27
N GLY A 857 -29.18 71.80 -27.45
CA GLY A 857 -29.95 72.17 -28.65
C GLY A 857 -30.12 73.68 -28.78
N MET A 858 -30.50 74.36 -27.70
CA MET A 858 -30.64 75.83 -27.63
C MET A 858 -29.30 76.56 -27.74
N ILE A 859 -28.23 76.00 -27.19
CA ILE A 859 -26.85 76.51 -27.27
C ILE A 859 -26.28 76.27 -28.67
N GLY A 860 -26.57 75.13 -29.31
CA GLY A 860 -26.23 74.87 -30.71
C GLY A 860 -26.98 75.81 -31.65
N LEU A 861 -28.25 76.09 -31.37
CA LEU A 861 -29.08 77.04 -32.11
C LEU A 861 -28.64 78.50 -31.82
N PHE A 862 -28.19 78.79 -30.60
CA PHE A 862 -27.57 80.04 -30.20
C PHE A 862 -26.19 80.23 -30.83
N PHE A 863 -25.34 79.20 -30.94
CA PHE A 863 -24.04 79.29 -31.63
C PHE A 863 -24.17 79.24 -33.15
N TYR A 864 -25.25 78.67 -33.68
CA TYR A 864 -25.62 78.81 -35.10
C TYR A 864 -26.16 80.22 -35.40
N ALA A 865 -26.99 80.79 -34.52
CA ALA A 865 -27.44 82.17 -34.58
C ALA A 865 -26.30 83.17 -34.31
N VAL A 866 -25.42 82.88 -33.37
CA VAL A 866 -24.19 83.63 -33.09
C VAL A 866 -23.25 83.45 -34.26
N ARG A 867 -23.07 82.29 -34.91
CA ARG A 867 -22.29 82.19 -36.15
C ARG A 867 -22.87 83.00 -37.31
N LEU A 868 -24.19 83.19 -37.35
CA LEU A 868 -24.88 84.11 -38.27
C LEU A 868 -24.69 85.59 -37.89
N VAL A 869 -24.54 85.91 -36.60
CA VAL A 869 -24.40 87.28 -36.05
C VAL A 869 -22.93 87.70 -35.84
N TRP A 870 -21.99 86.78 -35.63
CA TRP A 870 -20.53 86.94 -35.47
C TRP A 870 -19.79 87.09 -36.82
N ARG A 871 -20.54 87.38 -37.89
CA ARG A 871 -20.02 88.15 -39.03
C ARG A 871 -19.96 89.65 -38.73
N ARG A 872 -20.22 90.07 -37.49
CA ARG A 872 -20.21 91.47 -37.10
C ARG A 872 -19.64 91.63 -35.68
N ASP A 873 -18.43 92.19 -35.67
CA ASP A 873 -17.69 92.92 -34.63
C ASP A 873 -17.51 92.34 -33.20
N THR A 874 -16.24 92.43 -32.81
CA THR A 874 -15.56 92.12 -31.55
C THR A 874 -15.86 93.12 -30.44
N THR A 875 -15.89 92.66 -29.18
CA THR A 875 -14.98 93.11 -28.08
C THR A 875 -15.37 92.47 -26.73
N GLU A 876 -14.36 92.01 -25.99
CA GLU A 876 -14.10 92.03 -24.52
C GLU A 876 -15.19 92.58 -23.56
N ALA A 877 -15.31 92.24 -22.28
CA ALA A 877 -14.59 91.35 -21.35
C ALA A 877 -15.35 91.34 -19.99
N THR A 878 -14.92 90.42 -19.10
CA THR A 878 -14.76 90.58 -17.63
C THR A 878 -15.95 90.63 -16.64
N TYR A 879 -15.71 89.89 -15.55
CA TYR A 879 -15.95 90.19 -14.12
C TYR A 879 -17.21 89.63 -13.41
N GLU A 880 -16.97 88.59 -12.60
CA GLU A 880 -17.09 88.54 -11.11
C GLU A 880 -18.46 88.83 -10.40
N PRO A 881 -18.60 88.52 -9.09
CA PRO A 881 -19.63 87.62 -8.57
C PRO A 881 -20.66 88.33 -7.66
N SER A 882 -21.71 87.63 -7.25
CA SER A 882 -22.62 88.16 -6.21
C SER A 882 -23.16 87.06 -5.30
N ASP A 883 -22.87 87.28 -4.03
CA ASP A 883 -23.41 86.75 -2.77
C ASP A 883 -24.80 86.10 -2.77
N ALA A 884 -24.97 85.08 -1.91
CA ALA A 884 -26.03 85.06 -0.89
C ALA A 884 -25.82 83.96 0.17
N SER A 885 -25.79 84.40 1.42
CA SER A 885 -26.31 83.82 2.68
C SER A 885 -27.09 82.48 2.60
N SER A 886 -27.09 81.57 3.57
CA SER A 886 -27.20 81.76 5.03
C SER A 886 -27.02 80.43 5.80
N SER A 887 -26.76 80.59 7.10
CA SER A 887 -27.27 79.80 8.24
C SER A 887 -26.80 78.34 8.47
N ASP A 888 -25.93 78.25 9.48
CA ASP A 888 -26.15 77.56 10.77
C ASP A 888 -25.47 76.21 11.09
N GLU A 889 -24.78 76.32 12.24
CA GLU A 889 -24.45 75.36 13.30
C GLU A 889 -23.38 74.27 13.10
N ALA A 890 -22.19 74.64 13.60
CA ALA A 890 -21.33 73.94 14.58
C ALA A 890 -21.39 72.41 14.64
N THR A 891 -20.25 71.73 14.47
CA THR A 891 -19.42 71.34 15.63
C THR A 891 -18.01 70.88 15.22
N ALA A 892 -17.05 71.09 16.13
CA ALA A 892 -15.61 70.83 15.98
C ALA A 892 -15.25 69.38 15.57
N PRO A 893 -14.18 69.16 14.78
CA PRO A 893 -13.65 67.82 14.59
C PRO A 893 -12.70 67.47 15.73
N THR A 894 -13.20 66.66 16.66
CA THR A 894 -12.38 65.76 17.47
C THR A 894 -11.66 64.78 16.55
N THR A 895 -10.36 64.64 16.79
CA THR A 895 -9.45 63.62 16.27
C THR A 895 -10.09 62.24 16.15
N ASN A 896 -10.35 61.79 14.92
CA ASN A 896 -10.70 60.40 14.63
C ASN A 896 -9.58 59.76 13.80
N SER A 897 -9.00 58.71 14.36
CA SER A 897 -8.06 57.78 13.76
C SER A 897 -8.52 57.35 12.36
N SER A 898 -7.71 57.66 11.34
CA SER A 898 -7.94 57.22 9.96
C SER A 898 -8.06 55.69 9.92
N SER A 899 -9.21 55.18 9.50
CA SER A 899 -9.41 53.75 9.37
C SER A 899 -8.44 53.17 8.32
N THR A 900 -7.94 51.95 8.55
CA THR A 900 -7.14 51.21 7.56
C THR A 900 -7.87 51.11 6.21
N ALA A 901 -9.20 51.14 6.22
CA ALA A 901 -10.05 51.09 5.03
C ALA A 901 -9.91 52.34 4.14
N ASP A 902 -9.81 53.55 4.70
CA ASP A 902 -9.67 54.78 3.91
C ASP A 902 -8.28 54.90 3.24
N SER A 903 -7.26 54.37 3.93
CA SER A 903 -5.90 54.24 3.38
C SER A 903 -5.88 53.23 2.22
N VAL A 904 -6.60 52.11 2.35
CA VAL A 904 -6.72 51.09 1.29
C VAL A 904 -7.52 51.61 0.10
N LYS A 905 -8.63 52.34 0.31
CA LYS A 905 -9.39 52.99 -0.78
C LYS A 905 -8.51 53.99 -1.53
N SER A 906 -7.74 54.81 -0.82
CA SER A 906 -6.82 55.75 -1.44
C SER A 906 -5.70 55.06 -2.23
N PHE A 907 -5.18 53.94 -1.72
CA PHE A 907 -4.17 53.12 -2.40
C PHE A 907 -4.70 52.50 -3.70
N VAL A 908 -5.88 51.87 -3.65
CA VAL A 908 -6.51 51.26 -4.83
C VAL A 908 -6.87 52.32 -5.87
N ALA A 909 -7.36 53.48 -5.46
CA ALA A 909 -7.69 54.56 -6.39
C ALA A 909 -6.43 55.10 -7.08
N GLY A 910 -5.34 55.24 -6.30
CA GLY A 910 -4.02 55.58 -6.84
C GLY A 910 -3.52 54.56 -7.86
N GLY A 911 -3.73 53.26 -7.61
CA GLY A 911 -3.39 52.18 -8.55
C GLY A 911 -4.17 52.24 -9.87
N VAL A 912 -5.48 52.44 -9.80
CA VAL A 912 -6.34 52.59 -11.00
C VAL A 912 -5.98 53.83 -11.80
N GLY A 913 -5.72 54.96 -11.11
CA GLY A 913 -5.17 56.16 -11.74
C GLY A 913 -3.85 55.89 -12.45
N GLY A 914 -2.94 55.16 -11.82
CA GLY A 914 -1.65 54.76 -12.41
C GLY A 914 -1.81 53.93 -13.69
N ILE A 915 -2.76 52.98 -13.73
CA ILE A 915 -3.06 52.17 -14.93
C ILE A 915 -3.60 53.05 -16.06
N ALA A 916 -4.55 53.94 -15.76
CA ALA A 916 -5.10 54.88 -16.74
C ALA A 916 -4.00 55.80 -17.33
N ALA A 917 -3.08 56.27 -16.49
CA ALA A 917 -1.92 57.06 -16.89
C ALA A 917 -1.02 56.31 -17.90
N VAL A 918 -0.77 55.02 -17.65
CA VAL A 918 0.05 54.18 -18.52
C VAL A 918 -0.66 53.96 -19.87
N LEU A 919 -1.94 53.61 -19.87
CA LEU A 919 -2.67 53.34 -21.11
C LEU A 919 -2.77 54.56 -22.03
N VAL A 920 -2.97 55.76 -21.48
CA VAL A 920 -3.03 56.99 -22.29
C VAL A 920 -1.62 57.49 -22.65
N GLY A 921 -0.64 57.33 -21.75
CA GLY A 921 0.71 57.83 -21.94
C GLY A 921 1.62 56.95 -22.80
N HIS A 922 1.33 55.66 -22.93
CA HIS A 922 2.24 54.69 -23.55
C HIS A 922 2.55 54.95 -25.04
N PRO A 923 1.61 55.37 -25.90
CA PRO A 923 1.93 55.72 -27.30
C PRO A 923 2.96 56.84 -27.43
N PHE A 924 2.91 57.82 -26.52
CA PHE A 924 3.90 58.91 -26.46
C PHE A 924 5.26 58.41 -25.97
N ASP A 925 5.27 57.51 -24.97
CA ASP A 925 6.49 56.89 -24.46
C ASP A 925 7.19 56.03 -25.51
N LEU A 926 6.45 55.23 -26.27
CA LEU A 926 7.01 54.44 -27.37
C LEU A 926 7.62 55.34 -28.45
N THR A 927 6.91 56.41 -28.82
CA THR A 927 7.40 57.41 -29.80
C THR A 927 8.67 58.08 -29.31
N LYS A 928 8.72 58.47 -28.03
CA LYS A 928 9.90 59.04 -27.38
C LYS A 928 11.09 58.07 -27.40
N THR A 929 10.92 56.85 -26.89
CA THR A 929 12.00 55.87 -26.77
C THR A 929 12.60 55.55 -28.14
N ARG A 930 11.76 55.33 -29.16
CA ARG A 930 12.23 55.08 -30.54
C ARG A 930 13.03 56.26 -31.11
N LEU A 931 12.64 57.51 -30.83
CA LEU A 931 13.43 58.69 -31.24
C LEU A 931 14.79 58.77 -30.52
N GLN A 932 14.88 58.34 -29.26
CA GLN A 932 16.10 58.42 -28.46
C GLN A 932 17.14 57.36 -28.86
N THR A 933 16.68 56.17 -29.25
CA THR A 933 17.53 55.01 -29.57
C THR A 933 17.80 54.84 -31.06
N ALA A 934 17.14 55.63 -31.92
CA ALA A 934 17.35 55.58 -33.36
C ALA A 934 18.79 55.92 -33.76
N ALA A 935 19.30 55.19 -34.75
CA ALA A 935 20.47 55.63 -35.50
C ALA A 935 20.14 56.93 -36.26
N PRO A 936 21.10 57.86 -36.40
CA PRO A 936 20.88 59.10 -37.15
C PRO A 936 20.34 58.83 -38.56
N GLY A 937 19.32 59.58 -38.96
CA GLY A 937 18.63 59.42 -40.25
C GLY A 937 17.45 58.43 -40.27
N THR A 938 17.24 57.61 -39.23
CA THR A 938 16.12 56.63 -39.20
C THR A 938 14.74 57.30 -39.19
N TYR A 939 14.60 58.42 -38.48
CA TYR A 939 13.35 59.17 -38.39
C TYR A 939 13.58 60.67 -38.49
N THR A 940 12.69 61.37 -39.20
CA THR A 940 12.73 62.83 -39.34
C THR A 940 12.04 63.56 -38.17
N GLY A 941 11.19 62.88 -37.39
CA GLY A 941 10.50 63.45 -36.23
C GLY A 941 9.47 62.51 -35.61
N ALA A 942 8.78 62.98 -34.55
CA ALA A 942 7.82 62.19 -33.79
C ALA A 942 6.63 61.68 -34.63
N ILE A 943 6.07 62.54 -35.49
CA ILE A 943 4.97 62.15 -36.39
C ILE A 943 5.42 61.07 -37.38
N HIS A 944 6.68 61.13 -37.85
CA HIS A 944 7.23 60.11 -38.73
C HIS A 944 7.36 58.76 -38.01
N VAL A 945 7.75 58.74 -36.73
CA VAL A 945 7.75 57.51 -35.91
C VAL A 945 6.36 56.93 -35.77
N VAL A 946 5.35 57.76 -35.44
CA VAL A 946 3.96 57.30 -35.29
C VAL A 946 3.43 56.74 -36.62
N LYS A 947 3.58 57.48 -37.73
CA LYS A 947 3.14 57.03 -39.06
C LYS A 947 3.84 55.73 -39.49
N THR A 948 5.15 55.63 -39.31
CA THR A 948 5.92 54.43 -39.66
C THR A 948 5.52 53.24 -38.80
N THR A 949 5.28 53.46 -37.51
CA THR A 949 4.85 52.40 -36.58
C THR A 949 3.44 51.91 -36.92
N LEU A 950 2.50 52.82 -37.19
CA LEU A 950 1.14 52.48 -37.59
C LEU A 950 1.10 51.75 -38.94
N ALA A 951 1.89 52.21 -39.91
CA ALA A 951 1.95 51.58 -41.24
C ALA A 951 2.55 50.16 -41.20
N ARG A 952 3.51 49.92 -40.30
CA ARG A 952 4.23 48.64 -40.20
C ARG A 952 3.58 47.64 -39.25
N ASP A 953 3.20 48.08 -38.06
CA ASP A 953 2.77 47.24 -36.93
C ASP A 953 1.30 47.49 -36.52
N GLY A 954 0.57 48.38 -37.20
CA GLY A 954 -0.81 48.75 -36.86
C GLY A 954 -0.95 49.53 -35.55
N ALA A 955 -2.19 49.77 -35.12
CA ALA A 955 -2.50 50.51 -33.89
C ALA A 955 -1.99 49.80 -32.62
N THR A 956 -1.96 48.47 -32.61
CA THR A 956 -1.42 47.66 -31.52
C THR A 956 0.10 47.80 -31.39
N GLY A 957 0.79 48.14 -32.48
CA GLY A 957 2.22 48.48 -32.49
C GLY A 957 2.58 49.66 -31.59
N LEU A 958 1.67 50.64 -31.41
CA LEU A 958 1.88 51.78 -30.51
C LEU A 958 1.87 51.38 -29.03
N TYR A 959 1.32 50.20 -28.71
CA TYR A 959 1.25 49.64 -27.35
C TYR A 959 2.35 48.60 -27.06
N ARG A 960 3.35 48.49 -27.93
CA ARG A 960 4.46 47.56 -27.73
C ARG A 960 5.23 47.88 -26.45
N GLY A 961 5.37 46.88 -25.58
CA GLY A 961 6.04 47.04 -24.29
C GLY A 961 5.21 47.75 -23.22
N VAL A 962 3.87 47.77 -23.31
CA VAL A 962 2.98 48.37 -22.28
C VAL A 962 2.87 47.52 -21.01
N VAL A 963 3.14 46.21 -21.10
CA VAL A 963 2.98 45.27 -19.97
C VAL A 963 3.94 45.55 -18.80
N PRO A 964 5.26 45.78 -18.99
CA PRO A 964 6.15 46.11 -17.88
C PRO A 964 5.69 47.32 -17.05
N PRO A 965 5.36 48.50 -17.63
CA PRO A 965 4.91 49.63 -16.83
C PRO A 965 3.55 49.39 -16.17
N LEU A 966 2.62 48.62 -16.74
CA LEU A 966 1.36 48.27 -16.07
C LEU A 966 1.57 47.45 -14.80
N LEU A 967 2.49 46.49 -14.82
CA LEU A 967 2.83 45.68 -13.64
C LEU A 967 3.65 46.48 -12.61
N GLY A 968 4.50 47.40 -13.10
CA GLY A 968 5.40 48.18 -12.26
C GLY A 968 4.79 49.44 -11.63
N VAL A 969 3.72 50.02 -12.20
CA VAL A 969 3.28 51.38 -11.84
C VAL A 969 2.90 51.52 -10.37
N THR A 970 2.09 50.61 -9.84
CA THR A 970 1.65 50.63 -8.44
C THR A 970 2.80 50.42 -7.44
N PRO A 971 3.65 49.39 -7.56
CA PRO A 971 4.79 49.24 -6.65
C PRO A 971 5.83 50.35 -6.79
N ILE A 972 6.06 50.90 -7.99
CA ILE A 972 6.95 52.04 -8.20
C ILE A 972 6.45 53.26 -7.42
N PHE A 973 5.16 53.62 -7.55
CA PHE A 973 4.61 54.76 -6.83
C PHE A 973 4.55 54.53 -5.32
N ALA A 974 4.21 53.31 -4.87
CA ALA A 974 4.19 52.96 -3.45
C ALA A 974 5.57 53.14 -2.80
N VAL A 975 6.63 52.59 -3.42
CA VAL A 975 8.02 52.75 -2.93
C VAL A 975 8.45 54.21 -3.01
N SER A 976 8.07 54.94 -4.06
CA SER A 976 8.43 56.35 -4.24
C SER A 976 7.83 57.25 -3.16
N PHE A 977 6.55 57.10 -2.83
CA PHE A 977 5.90 57.91 -1.79
C PHE A 977 6.42 57.54 -0.40
N TRP A 978 6.57 56.25 -0.10
CA TRP A 978 7.18 55.80 1.16
C TRP A 978 8.60 56.34 1.33
N ALA A 979 9.44 56.20 0.29
CA ALA A 979 10.81 56.68 0.33
C ALA A 979 10.89 58.21 0.43
N TYR A 980 9.94 58.93 -0.17
CA TYR A 980 9.83 60.37 -0.04
C TYR A 980 9.51 60.79 1.40
N ASP A 981 8.56 60.12 2.06
CA ASP A 981 8.22 60.39 3.45
C ASP A 981 9.39 60.04 4.40
N MET A 982 10.07 58.92 4.17
CA MET A 982 11.29 58.56 4.91
C MET A 982 12.42 59.57 4.69
N SER A 983 12.58 60.07 3.46
CA SER A 983 13.61 61.06 3.15
C SER A 983 13.34 62.40 3.83
N LYS A 984 12.07 62.84 3.92
CA LYS A 984 11.69 64.02 4.71
C LYS A 984 12.02 63.84 6.19
N LEU A 985 11.72 62.67 6.78
CA LEU A 985 12.07 62.38 8.17
C LEU A 985 13.58 62.37 8.41
N LEU A 986 14.35 61.83 7.46
CA LEU A 986 15.81 61.82 7.52
C LEU A 986 16.36 63.26 7.47
N ILE A 987 15.91 64.07 6.51
CA ILE A 987 16.31 65.48 6.39
C ILE A 987 15.91 66.28 7.64
N TYR A 988 14.72 66.02 8.19
CA TYR A 988 14.26 66.66 9.42
C TYR A 988 15.18 66.34 10.61
N LYS A 989 15.64 65.09 10.73
CA LYS A 989 16.55 64.65 11.81
C LYS A 989 17.99 65.13 11.62
N VAL A 990 18.45 65.26 10.37
CA VAL A 990 19.85 65.56 10.04
C VAL A 990 20.12 67.05 9.95
N THR A 991 19.10 67.90 9.79
CA THR A 991 19.25 69.36 9.73
C THR A 991 19.35 69.96 11.14
N PRO A 992 20.52 70.42 11.61
CA PRO A 992 20.68 70.95 12.95
C PRO A 992 19.99 72.32 13.08
N ASN A 993 19.43 72.62 14.25
CA ASN A 993 18.86 73.93 14.61
C ASN A 993 17.67 74.40 13.74
N ARG A 994 16.74 73.50 13.44
CA ARG A 994 15.51 73.81 12.71
C ARG A 994 14.53 74.61 13.58
N THR A 995 14.19 75.83 13.16
CA THR A 995 13.26 76.74 13.88
C THR A 995 11.82 76.74 13.35
N SER A 996 11.58 76.18 12.14
CA SER A 996 10.25 76.09 11.54
C SER A 996 9.88 74.64 11.21
N GLN A 997 8.64 74.25 11.52
CA GLN A 997 8.10 72.92 11.19
C GLN A 997 7.86 72.71 9.68
N GLN A 998 7.91 73.77 8.87
CA GLN A 998 7.71 73.67 7.43
C GLN A 998 9.03 73.36 6.71
N PHE A 999 8.99 72.53 5.66
CA PHE A 999 10.13 72.27 4.80
C PHE A 999 10.29 73.36 3.73
N SER A 1000 11.54 73.76 3.49
CA SER A 1000 11.88 74.63 2.39
C SER A 1000 11.75 73.90 1.05
N VAL A 1001 11.61 74.65 -0.04
CA VAL A 1001 11.55 74.08 -1.40
C VAL A 1001 12.79 73.22 -1.70
N ALA A 1002 13.97 73.62 -1.21
CA ALA A 1002 15.21 72.87 -1.38
C ALA A 1002 15.19 71.52 -0.62
N GLU A 1003 14.60 71.48 0.58
CA GLU A 1003 14.45 70.24 1.35
C GLU A 1003 13.44 69.29 0.71
N TYR A 1004 12.33 69.80 0.16
CA TYR A 1004 11.39 68.99 -0.63
C TYR A 1004 12.05 68.46 -1.91
N ALA A 1005 12.86 69.27 -2.59
CA ALA A 1005 13.62 68.84 -3.75
C ALA A 1005 14.63 67.74 -3.39
N ALA A 1006 15.35 67.89 -2.27
CA ALA A 1006 16.29 66.90 -1.76
C ALA A 1006 15.59 65.59 -1.36
N ALA A 1007 14.43 65.66 -0.70
CA ALA A 1007 13.61 64.50 -0.38
C ALA A 1007 13.13 63.78 -1.66
N GLY A 1008 12.76 64.55 -2.69
CA GLY A 1008 12.42 64.04 -4.01
C GLY A 1008 13.58 63.34 -4.71
N PHE A 1009 14.80 63.86 -4.59
CA PHE A 1009 15.99 63.21 -5.13
C PHE A 1009 16.28 61.87 -4.43
N LEU A 1010 16.27 61.88 -3.09
CA LEU A 1010 16.61 60.71 -2.28
C LEU A 1010 15.58 59.58 -2.43
N SER A 1011 14.31 59.91 -2.66
CA SER A 1011 13.26 58.90 -2.88
C SER A 1011 13.45 58.09 -4.16
N ALA A 1012 14.17 58.63 -5.15
CA ALA A 1012 14.44 57.93 -6.42
C ALA A 1012 15.39 56.74 -6.25
N ILE A 1013 16.27 56.74 -5.24
CA ILE A 1013 17.27 55.68 -5.02
C ILE A 1013 16.61 54.31 -4.75
N PRO A 1014 15.77 54.15 -3.71
CA PRO A 1014 15.09 52.88 -3.47
C PRO A 1014 14.06 52.55 -4.56
N THR A 1015 13.38 53.56 -5.12
CA THR A 1015 12.45 53.37 -6.25
C THR A 1015 13.13 52.74 -7.47
N THR A 1016 14.41 53.04 -7.70
CA THR A 1016 15.17 52.49 -8.82
C THR A 1016 15.28 50.96 -8.78
N LEU A 1017 15.20 50.32 -7.60
CA LEU A 1017 15.20 48.86 -7.49
C LEU A 1017 14.04 48.21 -8.24
N VAL A 1018 12.90 48.90 -8.29
CA VAL A 1018 11.71 48.45 -9.02
C VAL A 1018 11.70 49.03 -10.45
N THR A 1019 12.04 50.31 -10.59
CA THR A 1019 11.98 51.01 -11.88
C THR A 1019 13.02 50.51 -12.89
N ALA A 1020 14.25 50.22 -12.47
CA ALA A 1020 15.32 49.82 -13.40
C ALA A 1020 14.99 48.54 -14.21
N PRO A 1021 14.58 47.41 -13.61
CA PRO A 1021 14.23 46.20 -14.38
C PRO A 1021 12.98 46.41 -15.25
N VAL A 1022 11.99 47.15 -14.75
CA VAL A 1022 10.75 47.47 -15.49
C VAL A 1022 11.06 48.32 -16.73
N GLU A 1023 11.87 49.37 -16.59
CA GLU A 1023 12.29 50.23 -17.69
C GLU A 1023 13.19 49.48 -18.68
N ARG A 1024 14.12 48.64 -18.21
CA ARG A 1024 14.98 47.82 -19.08
C ARG A 1024 14.13 46.93 -19.98
N ALA A 1025 13.16 46.22 -19.42
CA ALA A 1025 12.27 45.36 -20.19
C ALA A 1025 11.37 46.16 -21.16
N LYS A 1026 10.85 47.31 -20.71
CA LYS A 1026 10.05 48.23 -21.54
C LYS A 1026 10.84 48.72 -22.76
N VAL A 1027 12.04 49.25 -22.55
CA VAL A 1027 12.86 49.84 -23.62
C VAL A 1027 13.21 48.80 -24.68
N LEU A 1028 13.61 47.59 -24.30
CA LEU A 1028 13.95 46.54 -25.27
C LEU A 1028 12.74 46.12 -26.13
N LEU A 1029 11.56 46.01 -25.52
CA LEU A 1029 10.32 45.74 -26.27
C LEU A 1029 9.92 46.90 -27.18
N GLN A 1030 10.15 48.15 -26.77
CA GLN A 1030 9.80 49.35 -27.56
C GLN A 1030 10.74 49.56 -28.76
N VAL A 1031 12.03 49.24 -28.61
CA VAL A 1031 13.05 49.35 -29.68
C VAL A 1031 12.94 48.20 -30.68
N GLN A 1032 12.35 47.06 -30.29
CA GLN A 1032 12.09 45.97 -31.21
C GLN A 1032 11.23 46.43 -32.40
N GLY A 1033 11.66 46.08 -33.60
CA GLY A 1033 11.05 46.52 -34.85
C GLY A 1033 11.54 47.88 -35.35
N GLN A 1034 12.57 48.45 -34.72
CA GLN A 1034 13.24 49.64 -35.21
C GLN A 1034 14.39 49.26 -36.17
N GLY A 1035 14.41 49.86 -37.38
CA GLY A 1035 15.38 49.52 -38.44
C GLY A 1035 15.06 48.20 -39.17
N GLN A 1036 16.09 47.60 -39.79
CA GLN A 1036 15.99 46.34 -40.54
C GLN A 1036 16.04 45.06 -39.66
N GLY A 1037 16.12 45.22 -38.32
CA GLY A 1037 16.10 44.08 -37.39
C GLY A 1037 14.70 43.49 -37.17
N GLY A 1038 14.59 42.17 -37.26
CA GLY A 1038 13.36 41.42 -36.98
C GLY A 1038 12.96 41.40 -35.49
N THR A 1039 11.87 40.71 -35.17
CA THR A 1039 11.37 40.57 -33.80
C THR A 1039 12.26 39.64 -32.97
N GLN A 1040 12.97 40.19 -31.97
CA GLN A 1040 13.89 39.43 -31.11
C GLN A 1040 13.24 38.81 -29.87
N TYR A 1041 12.21 39.43 -29.31
CA TYR A 1041 11.55 39.00 -28.07
C TYR A 1041 10.04 38.82 -28.27
N LYS A 1042 9.47 37.80 -27.61
CA LYS A 1042 8.03 37.49 -27.67
C LYS A 1042 7.19 38.22 -26.61
N GLY A 1043 7.82 38.73 -25.55
CA GLY A 1043 7.12 39.42 -24.45
C GLY A 1043 8.02 39.70 -23.26
N VAL A 1044 7.45 40.23 -22.17
CA VAL A 1044 8.21 40.70 -20.98
C VAL A 1044 8.99 39.58 -20.30
N ILE A 1045 8.36 38.43 -20.10
CA ILE A 1045 9.00 37.27 -19.46
C ILE A 1045 10.15 36.74 -20.31
N ASP A 1046 9.98 36.75 -21.63
CA ASP A 1046 11.00 36.34 -22.59
C ASP A 1046 12.20 37.30 -22.59
N VAL A 1047 11.96 38.61 -22.51
CA VAL A 1047 13.02 39.62 -22.34
C VAL A 1047 13.79 39.41 -21.04
N VAL A 1048 13.11 39.28 -19.90
CA VAL A 1048 13.78 39.08 -18.60
C VAL A 1048 14.58 37.78 -18.58
N ARG A 1049 14.03 36.70 -19.14
CA ARG A 1049 14.72 35.41 -19.28
C ARG A 1049 15.95 35.52 -20.18
N HIS A 1050 15.85 36.22 -21.31
CA HIS A 1050 16.97 36.43 -22.23
C HIS A 1050 18.08 37.26 -21.58
N LEU A 1051 17.73 38.37 -20.93
CA LEU A 1051 18.68 39.21 -20.19
C LEU A 1051 19.39 38.45 -19.08
N TYR A 1052 18.65 37.63 -18.32
CA TYR A 1052 19.23 36.79 -17.29
C TYR A 1052 20.20 35.75 -17.88
N LYS A 1053 19.88 35.17 -19.04
CA LYS A 1053 20.79 34.25 -19.75
C LYS A 1053 22.03 34.96 -20.32
N GLU A 1054 21.91 36.21 -20.78
CA GLU A 1054 23.03 36.97 -21.34
C GLU A 1054 24.07 37.40 -20.28
N GLY A 1055 23.64 37.73 -19.06
CA GLY A 1055 24.56 38.28 -18.05
C GLY A 1055 24.01 38.31 -16.62
N GLY A 1056 23.08 37.42 -16.30
CA GLY A 1056 22.48 37.27 -14.97
C GLY A 1056 21.73 38.51 -14.50
N VAL A 1057 21.63 38.67 -13.17
CA VAL A 1057 20.95 39.81 -12.52
C VAL A 1057 21.56 41.15 -12.94
N ARG A 1058 22.88 41.20 -13.16
CA ARG A 1058 23.58 42.42 -13.58
C ARG A 1058 23.10 42.92 -14.95
N SER A 1059 22.71 42.01 -15.85
CA SER A 1059 22.14 42.36 -17.16
C SER A 1059 20.72 42.94 -17.03
N VAL A 1060 19.90 42.37 -16.14
CA VAL A 1060 18.53 42.85 -15.86
C VAL A 1060 18.56 44.28 -15.27
N PHE A 1061 19.52 44.57 -14.40
CA PHE A 1061 19.73 45.90 -13.80
C PHE A 1061 20.71 46.78 -14.59
N ARG A 1062 21.00 46.46 -15.85
CA ARG A 1062 21.93 47.26 -16.65
C ARG A 1062 21.32 48.62 -17.00
N GLY A 1063 21.90 49.66 -16.43
CA GLY A 1063 21.43 51.05 -16.59
C GLY A 1063 20.83 51.65 -15.33
N SER A 1064 20.83 50.95 -14.18
CA SER A 1064 20.30 51.48 -12.91
C SER A 1064 20.89 52.85 -12.54
N PHE A 1065 22.20 53.06 -12.71
CA PHE A 1065 22.79 54.37 -12.46
C PHE A 1065 22.23 55.46 -13.38
N ALA A 1066 22.01 55.15 -14.66
CA ALA A 1066 21.38 56.07 -15.59
C ALA A 1066 19.91 56.35 -15.22
N THR A 1067 19.21 55.36 -14.67
CA THR A 1067 17.86 55.51 -14.12
C THR A 1067 17.86 56.46 -12.91
N VAL A 1068 18.80 56.35 -11.97
CA VAL A 1068 18.93 57.30 -10.84
C VAL A 1068 19.24 58.71 -11.34
N MET A 1069 20.14 58.86 -12.31
CA MET A 1069 20.49 60.18 -12.88
C MET A 1069 19.32 60.84 -13.63
N ARG A 1070 18.31 60.06 -14.04
CA ARG A 1070 17.05 60.57 -14.57
C ARG A 1070 16.05 60.87 -13.46
N ASP A 1071 15.78 59.88 -12.62
CA ASP A 1071 14.68 59.91 -11.66
C ASP A 1071 14.98 60.81 -10.46
N GLY A 1072 16.22 60.89 -10.01
CA GLY A 1072 16.62 61.75 -8.89
C GLY A 1072 16.42 63.23 -9.21
N PRO A 1073 17.14 63.80 -10.20
CA PRO A 1073 16.96 65.19 -10.61
C PRO A 1073 15.54 65.51 -11.09
N GLY A 1074 14.91 64.57 -11.82
CA GLY A 1074 13.54 64.72 -12.28
C GLY A 1074 12.54 64.82 -11.13
N SER A 1075 12.64 63.95 -10.11
CA SER A 1075 11.77 63.98 -8.93
C SER A 1075 12.03 65.22 -8.07
N ALA A 1076 13.29 65.64 -7.93
CA ALA A 1076 13.63 66.90 -7.25
C ALA A 1076 12.94 68.10 -7.92
N ALA A 1077 13.02 68.19 -9.25
CA ALA A 1077 12.35 69.23 -10.02
C ALA A 1077 10.81 69.12 -9.94
N TYR A 1078 10.26 67.91 -9.98
CA TYR A 1078 8.83 67.66 -9.86
C TYR A 1078 8.29 68.20 -8.53
N PHE A 1079 8.86 67.77 -7.39
CA PHE A 1079 8.39 68.20 -6.08
C PHE A 1079 8.66 69.68 -5.82
N ALA A 1080 9.81 70.21 -6.27
CA ALA A 1080 10.09 71.64 -6.15
C ALA A 1080 9.08 72.50 -6.92
N ALA A 1081 8.81 72.16 -8.18
CA ALA A 1081 7.85 72.88 -9.01
C ALA A 1081 6.41 72.72 -8.48
N TYR A 1082 6.04 71.53 -8.01
CA TYR A 1082 4.73 71.29 -7.41
C TYR A 1082 4.49 72.19 -6.19
N GLU A 1083 5.47 72.33 -5.29
CA GLU A 1083 5.35 73.18 -4.11
C GLU A 1083 5.40 74.68 -4.45
N VAL A 1084 6.27 75.10 -5.37
CA VAL A 1084 6.35 76.50 -5.80
C VAL A 1084 5.05 76.94 -6.47
N THR A 1085 4.50 76.13 -7.38
CA THR A 1085 3.24 76.44 -8.06
C THR A 1085 2.08 76.45 -7.07
N LYS A 1086 2.00 75.50 -6.13
CA LYS A 1086 0.97 75.54 -5.08
C LYS A 1086 1.09 76.77 -4.21
N LYS A 1087 2.30 77.14 -3.78
CA LYS A 1087 2.52 78.35 -2.97
C LYS A 1087 2.13 79.62 -3.72
N PHE A 1088 2.38 79.69 -5.02
CA PHE A 1088 2.00 80.81 -5.86
C PHE A 1088 0.48 80.90 -6.08
N LEU A 1089 -0.19 79.76 -6.21
CA LEU A 1089 -1.65 79.69 -6.39
C LEU A 1089 -2.43 79.85 -5.08
N THR A 1090 -1.75 79.83 -3.93
CA THR A 1090 -2.39 80.03 -2.61
C THR A 1090 -2.61 81.53 -2.37
N PRO A 1091 -3.85 82.00 -2.15
CA PRO A 1091 -4.13 83.40 -1.84
C PRO A 1091 -3.40 83.87 -0.57
N ALA A 1092 -3.01 85.15 -0.51
CA ALA A 1092 -2.26 85.68 0.63
C ALA A 1092 -3.06 85.55 1.95
N GLY A 1093 -2.49 84.81 2.91
CA GLY A 1093 -3.12 84.51 4.21
C GLY A 1093 -3.91 83.20 4.27
N GLY A 1094 -4.08 82.49 3.14
CA GLY A 1094 -4.75 81.19 3.07
C GLY A 1094 -3.83 79.99 3.27
N SER A 1095 -4.40 78.85 3.66
CA SER A 1095 -3.68 77.57 3.79
C SER A 1095 -3.62 76.84 2.45
N PRO A 1096 -2.50 76.20 2.08
CA PRO A 1096 -2.38 75.38 0.86
C PRO A 1096 -3.38 74.21 0.77
N SER A 1097 -4.05 73.86 1.87
CA SER A 1097 -5.11 72.84 1.93
C SER A 1097 -6.40 73.27 1.23
N ASP A 1098 -6.59 74.56 0.99
CA ASP A 1098 -7.87 75.13 0.55
C ASP A 1098 -7.89 75.39 -0.97
N LEU A 1099 -6.86 74.92 -1.69
CA LEU A 1099 -6.73 75.05 -3.13
C LEU A 1099 -7.77 74.17 -3.84
N ASN A 1100 -8.52 74.76 -4.78
CA ASN A 1100 -9.47 74.00 -5.58
C ASN A 1100 -8.76 72.98 -6.49
N LEU A 1101 -9.50 71.95 -6.90
CA LEU A 1101 -8.98 70.84 -7.71
C LEU A 1101 -8.32 71.32 -9.01
N GLY A 1102 -8.80 72.41 -9.61
CA GLY A 1102 -8.21 73.01 -10.81
C GLY A 1102 -6.79 73.56 -10.58
N ALA A 1103 -6.56 74.24 -9.46
CA ALA A 1103 -5.25 74.74 -9.05
C ALA A 1103 -4.27 73.59 -8.76
N VAL A 1104 -4.75 72.50 -8.15
CA VAL A 1104 -3.96 71.28 -7.90
C VAL A 1104 -3.58 70.58 -9.23
N ILE A 1105 -4.50 70.51 -10.20
CA ILE A 1105 -4.23 69.97 -11.54
C ILE A 1105 -3.18 70.83 -12.28
N LEU A 1106 -3.30 72.16 -12.21
CA LEU A 1106 -2.31 73.07 -12.81
C LEU A 1106 -0.93 72.94 -12.15
N ALA A 1107 -0.88 72.81 -10.82
CA ALA A 1107 0.36 72.55 -10.09
C ALA A 1107 0.98 71.19 -10.47
N GLY A 1108 0.18 70.13 -10.61
CA GLY A 1108 0.65 68.82 -11.07
C GLY A 1108 1.13 68.82 -12.53
N GLY A 1109 0.43 69.54 -13.41
CA GLY A 1109 0.81 69.71 -14.81
C GLY A 1109 2.14 70.46 -14.99
N THR A 1110 2.31 71.59 -14.28
CA THR A 1110 3.56 72.37 -14.28
C THR A 1110 4.73 71.59 -13.67
N ALA A 1111 4.49 70.81 -12.62
CA ALA A 1111 5.48 69.89 -12.04
C ALA A 1111 5.94 68.81 -13.03
N GLY A 1112 5.00 68.23 -13.79
CA GLY A 1112 5.31 67.26 -14.85
C GLY A 1112 6.17 67.86 -15.98
N VAL A 1113 5.87 69.10 -16.40
CA VAL A 1113 6.67 69.82 -17.40
C VAL A 1113 8.08 70.11 -16.87
N ALA A 1114 8.21 70.57 -15.62
CA ALA A 1114 9.50 70.84 -14.99
C ALA A 1114 10.37 69.57 -14.86
N MET A 1115 9.77 68.44 -14.46
CA MET A 1115 10.45 67.15 -14.37
C MET A 1115 11.06 66.74 -15.71
N TRP A 1116 10.25 66.69 -16.76
CA TRP A 1116 10.72 66.24 -18.08
C TRP A 1116 11.70 67.22 -18.71
N SER A 1117 11.61 68.52 -18.39
CA SER A 1117 12.58 69.52 -18.86
C SER A 1117 14.00 69.26 -18.35
N ILE A 1118 14.17 68.61 -17.20
CA ILE A 1118 15.50 68.26 -16.65
C ILE A 1118 15.84 66.78 -16.90
N ALA A 1119 14.84 65.90 -16.94
CA ALA A 1119 15.04 64.46 -17.03
C ALA A 1119 15.34 63.94 -18.45
N ILE A 1120 15.05 64.71 -19.52
CA ILE A 1120 15.23 64.20 -20.89
C ILE A 1120 16.69 63.86 -21.25
N PRO A 1121 17.73 64.67 -20.96
CA PRO A 1121 19.11 64.35 -21.31
C PRO A 1121 19.60 63.05 -20.66
N PRO A 1122 19.45 62.83 -19.34
CA PRO A 1122 19.78 61.54 -18.75
C PRO A 1122 18.84 60.42 -19.24
N ASP A 1123 17.58 60.69 -19.60
CA ASP A 1123 16.67 59.69 -20.17
C ASP A 1123 17.13 59.21 -21.57
N VAL A 1124 17.67 60.09 -22.42
CA VAL A 1124 18.27 59.69 -23.71
C VAL A 1124 19.44 58.74 -23.49
N LEU A 1125 20.35 59.10 -22.57
CA LEU A 1125 21.51 58.28 -22.24
C LEU A 1125 21.10 56.95 -21.61
N LYS A 1126 20.12 56.97 -20.70
CA LYS A 1126 19.52 55.77 -20.10
C LYS A 1126 18.94 54.87 -21.18
N SER A 1127 18.10 55.38 -22.08
CA SER A 1127 17.47 54.59 -23.13
C SER A 1127 18.51 53.98 -24.08
N ARG A 1128 19.59 54.71 -24.42
CA ARG A 1128 20.69 54.19 -25.25
C ARG A 1128 21.52 53.12 -24.54
N ILE A 1129 21.84 53.29 -23.25
CA ILE A 1129 22.53 52.27 -22.45
C ILE A 1129 21.64 51.04 -22.26
N GLN A 1130 20.32 51.26 -22.16
CA GLN A 1130 19.35 50.20 -21.95
C GLN A 1130 19.06 49.37 -23.20
N SER A 1131 19.16 49.96 -24.40
CA SER A 1131 18.94 49.25 -25.66
C SER A 1131 20.21 48.74 -26.34
N ALA A 1132 21.38 49.31 -26.03
CA ALA A 1132 22.62 48.94 -26.71
C ALA A 1132 23.12 47.54 -26.34
N PRO A 1133 23.72 46.80 -27.29
CA PRO A 1133 24.41 45.54 -27.02
C PRO A 1133 25.45 45.66 -25.90
N THR A 1134 25.71 44.55 -25.21
CA THR A 1134 26.70 44.48 -24.13
C THR A 1134 28.09 44.82 -24.65
N GLY A 1135 28.80 45.72 -23.98
CA GLY A 1135 30.12 46.22 -24.40
C GLY A 1135 30.14 47.53 -25.19
N THR A 1136 29.00 48.01 -25.71
CA THR A 1136 28.94 49.26 -26.52
C THR A 1136 29.38 50.52 -25.74
N TYR A 1137 28.99 50.59 -24.46
CA TYR A 1137 29.31 51.69 -23.55
C TYR A 1137 29.89 51.12 -22.25
N SER A 1138 30.98 51.73 -21.76
CA SER A 1138 31.57 51.36 -20.46
C SER A 1138 30.80 51.93 -19.27
N GLY A 1139 30.03 53.01 -19.48
CA GLY A 1139 29.23 53.65 -18.44
C GLY A 1139 28.45 54.87 -18.94
N PHE A 1140 27.83 55.60 -18.01
CA PHE A 1140 26.98 56.77 -18.29
C PHE A 1140 27.74 57.90 -19.02
N LEU A 1141 28.93 58.25 -18.52
CA LEU A 1141 29.77 59.31 -19.11
C LEU A 1141 30.33 58.92 -20.49
N ASP A 1142 30.68 57.65 -20.69
CA ASP A 1142 31.12 57.13 -21.99
C ASP A 1142 29.98 57.19 -23.03
N CYS A 1143 28.77 56.82 -22.62
CA CYS A 1143 27.58 56.98 -23.46
C CYS A 1143 27.31 58.45 -23.83
N ALA A 1144 27.46 59.37 -22.87
CA ALA A 1144 27.32 60.81 -23.11
C ALA A 1144 28.35 61.30 -24.12
N ARG A 1145 29.64 60.99 -23.90
CA ARG A 1145 30.73 61.41 -24.80
C ARG A 1145 30.54 60.87 -26.21
N LYS A 1146 30.24 59.58 -26.35
CA LYS A 1146 29.99 58.94 -27.67
C LYS A 1146 28.75 59.49 -28.36
N THR A 1147 27.67 59.75 -27.61
CA THR A 1147 26.43 60.33 -28.17
C THR A 1147 26.65 61.76 -28.66
N ILE A 1148 27.34 62.60 -27.89
CA ILE A 1148 27.64 63.99 -28.30
C ILE A 1148 28.60 64.00 -29.49
N ALA A 1149 29.59 63.11 -29.51
CA ALA A 1149 30.53 63.00 -30.62
C ALA A 1149 29.88 62.52 -31.93
N ALA A 1150 28.91 61.60 -31.86
CA ALA A 1150 28.27 61.00 -33.03
C ALA A 1150 27.04 61.79 -33.53
N ASP A 1151 26.20 62.30 -32.64
CA ASP A 1151 24.89 62.89 -32.97
C ASP A 1151 24.79 64.40 -32.63
N GLY A 1152 25.81 64.99 -32.00
CA GLY A 1152 25.82 66.37 -31.52
C GLY A 1152 25.11 66.57 -30.16
N VAL A 1153 25.29 67.76 -29.57
CA VAL A 1153 24.75 68.10 -28.23
C VAL A 1153 23.21 68.12 -28.22
N THR A 1154 22.57 68.51 -29.32
CA THR A 1154 21.11 68.55 -29.45
C THR A 1154 20.47 67.16 -29.42
N ALA A 1155 21.24 66.09 -29.63
CA ALA A 1155 20.77 64.70 -29.52
C ALA A 1155 20.26 64.34 -28.13
N LEU A 1156 20.80 65.00 -27.09
CA LEU A 1156 20.36 64.80 -25.70
C LEU A 1156 18.94 65.30 -25.44
N TRP A 1157 18.35 66.09 -26.32
CA TRP A 1157 16.98 66.57 -26.20
C TRP A 1157 15.98 65.83 -27.11
N ARG A 1158 16.42 64.76 -27.79
CA ARG A 1158 15.54 63.95 -28.64
C ARG A 1158 14.46 63.28 -27.79
N GLY A 1159 13.20 63.44 -28.20
CA GLY A 1159 12.04 62.94 -27.47
C GLY A 1159 11.36 63.95 -26.53
N LEU A 1160 11.89 65.17 -26.39
CA LEU A 1160 11.27 66.23 -25.58
C LEU A 1160 9.82 66.52 -26.01
N GLY A 1161 9.55 66.65 -27.31
CA GLY A 1161 8.21 66.92 -27.84
C GLY A 1161 7.16 65.90 -27.40
N PRO A 1162 7.34 64.59 -27.69
CA PRO A 1162 6.44 63.55 -27.20
C PRO A 1162 6.30 63.50 -25.68
N ALA A 1163 7.38 63.77 -24.92
CA ALA A 1163 7.32 63.80 -23.46
C ALA A 1163 6.46 64.97 -22.93
N MET A 1164 6.58 66.15 -23.53
CA MET A 1164 5.74 67.31 -23.20
C MET A 1164 4.27 67.08 -23.59
N ALA A 1165 4.03 66.53 -24.79
CA ALA A 1165 2.68 66.20 -25.26
C ALA A 1165 1.98 65.14 -24.40
N ARG A 1166 2.75 64.23 -23.79
CA ARG A 1166 2.24 63.22 -22.85
C ARG A 1166 1.74 63.83 -21.54
N ALA A 1167 2.38 64.90 -21.06
CA ALA A 1167 2.21 65.37 -19.69
C ALA A 1167 0.74 65.71 -19.35
N PHE A 1168 0.04 66.39 -20.26
CA PHE A 1168 -1.34 66.80 -20.01
C PHE A 1168 -2.35 65.62 -20.11
N PRO A 1169 -2.39 64.83 -21.21
CA PRO A 1169 -3.36 63.74 -21.35
C PRO A 1169 -3.16 62.62 -20.32
N ALA A 1170 -1.91 62.27 -19.99
CA ALA A 1170 -1.63 61.21 -19.01
C ALA A 1170 -2.05 61.63 -17.59
N ASN A 1171 -1.79 62.87 -17.20
CA ASN A 1171 -2.22 63.38 -15.89
C ASN A 1171 -3.74 63.51 -15.80
N ALA A 1172 -4.41 64.00 -16.85
CA ALA A 1172 -5.87 64.05 -16.91
C ALA A 1172 -6.50 62.65 -16.76
N ALA A 1173 -5.95 61.65 -17.46
CA ALA A 1173 -6.40 60.27 -17.34
C ALA A 1173 -6.13 59.66 -15.96
N THR A 1174 -5.02 60.05 -15.31
CA THR A 1174 -4.71 59.63 -13.94
C THR A 1174 -5.76 60.13 -12.98
N PHE A 1175 -6.06 61.44 -13.00
CA PHE A 1175 -7.04 62.02 -12.08
C PHE A 1175 -8.45 61.56 -12.36
N LEU A 1176 -8.84 61.41 -13.64
CA LEU A 1176 -10.12 60.79 -13.99
C LEU A 1176 -10.18 59.36 -13.44
N GLY A 1177 -9.11 58.58 -13.60
CA GLY A 1177 -9.02 57.22 -13.07
C GLY A 1177 -9.08 57.16 -11.54
N VAL A 1178 -8.40 58.06 -10.82
CA VAL A 1178 -8.45 58.18 -9.36
C VAL A 1178 -9.84 58.62 -8.90
N GLU A 1179 -10.42 59.64 -9.53
CA GLU A 1179 -11.69 60.23 -9.12
C GLU A 1179 -12.84 59.29 -9.40
N LEU A 1180 -12.87 58.67 -10.59
CA LEU A 1180 -13.75 57.55 -10.86
C LEU A 1180 -13.48 56.49 -9.81
N ALA A 1181 -12.26 55.94 -9.66
CA ALA A 1181 -11.98 54.90 -8.66
C ALA A 1181 -12.40 55.27 -7.21
N LYS A 1182 -12.29 56.53 -6.79
CA LYS A 1182 -12.72 57.00 -5.46
C LYS A 1182 -14.23 57.15 -5.37
N GLN A 1183 -14.92 57.72 -6.35
CA GLN A 1183 -16.40 57.72 -6.41
C GLN A 1183 -16.90 56.27 -6.45
N THR A 1184 -16.26 55.49 -7.33
CA THR A 1184 -16.22 54.04 -7.51
C THR A 1184 -15.73 53.26 -6.28
N MET A 1185 -15.34 53.88 -5.17
CA MET A 1185 -15.15 53.17 -3.91
C MET A 1185 -16.02 53.72 -2.81
N ASN A 1186 -16.13 55.03 -2.65
CA ASN A 1186 -16.95 55.72 -1.66
C ASN A 1186 -18.45 55.42 -1.81
N LYS A 1187 -18.95 55.30 -3.04
CA LYS A 1187 -20.36 54.95 -3.24
C LYS A 1187 -20.64 53.48 -2.87
N TYR A 1188 -19.65 52.59 -2.79
CA TYR A 1188 -19.82 51.13 -2.69
C TYR A 1188 -19.14 50.45 -1.49
N PHE A 1189 -18.25 51.16 -0.81
CA PHE A 1189 -17.56 50.77 0.41
C PHE A 1189 -17.48 52.00 1.29
#